data_AF-A0A443SIZ5-F1
#
_entry.id   AF-A0A443SIZ5-F1
#
_cell.length_a   1.000
_cell.length_b   1.000
_cell.length_c   1.000
_cell.angle_alpha   90.00
_cell.angle_beta   90.00
_cell.angle_gamma   90.00
#
_symmetry.space_group_name_H-M   'P 1'
#
loop_
_entity.id
_entity.type
_entity.pdbx_description
1 polymer ?
#
loop_
_entity_poly.entity_id
_entity_poly.type
_entity_poly.pdbx_seq_one_letter_code
_entity_poly.pdbx_strand_id
1 'polypeptide(L)'
;MSAANYNEVSASQLMFNNWREITLDIGASQSTLQDFKLTESSGFFSYNDSNSWLSPTSNRFIYWRIHNDIVELCELSLDVNLIGNQLRLRFQNTHVLDGVSIHETGDQVFILIATVASVHRLILPHPRKLANDFEDRSVMPDFKQFIDSSGTVLRTSIFFNVTTEKLRESNSYRVLNDLYNVGSSSFTSSAVPFPVTCCSWLTNRKEAVFVLGNSVGTLLVVQMSSEAGKVISWELKQTKFMERLWKGLIPSIMRGNQEGTDVAVSIVSHASYAGDDYFVFALCRDLRIRMWSYLRQELLIVHNVLNSSHCNLSQHYTTNGNNAVGKGQHSFNVRRPVLRKVIPINDSNNLYLAAFIAIADQKQFIIMKLVFEEATWKLKTSAVLAAPEEDIRDFIVTNDRIWSLSISSENEIRSQIGSNELTADEYTSLEHTSWEKFYSYCTQYHSVANKPLGLFLDPNTGLIGFIKKNTLSFLKPAQVYDDVIMFNKTFDNSRLKRAELEVTLETNVISFLNALKTFSDNLTEEMLLNFELGMETGEVVETIAQEIVDNFLIVATDVTTLNADPLKNTFDNLFIKTPLLIEAIEAILKSLDFEETVDTEFSTTNTIMPILSQFLSSNVGICLLSESIRQVSRMRYNFCRELLLFETFLLQLRDKKGFTAPKIEKMHTSIVPTTAIYLQACYFMCWVCETPMRCDGNVVGLEEVISQLSVLDMNEYINMNRGKQESPKTNDFVPKTILSRFIHHNRCSLGRRLLSAKFAAVDGASTAETYTTALPLMVHSILQLLWPMSNMFYLPEFLLGYGQYQLILQYTQLLDSWCQYNVYSRQFLKGFVYLVLGETNKTIELFQESSFGIGKEHLFRRLINAPVNEHETENEELLNPVYLFNYYNKLIQLAKIHSQPETVIQLASQGILMLDSATDTNYDEHYSSLLITLFISHLEMDNISDAYQTMILNPNESQRKNCLRQFILTLCERKKYEELISFSFNDLDEDFVNILESRARACDLLSTAKDRVTHYEILHAYFVSNNNFRKAAAIAYEYARRLSHEVPGFESLAKQVKFYAIALNCLKLVKDKYAWVIKPTLKVIPSIALSTSEKNTSINKRTYEGTDILIDAEDDTSLNSAVKKSIEVLDVNDLQREYQLANVRLKLLQKDP
;
A
#
# COMPACT_ATOMS: atom_id res chain seq x y z
N MET A 1 24.19 -28.77 14.42
CA MET A 1 23.38 -27.54 14.58
C MET A 1 22.56 -27.39 13.32
N SER A 2 21.22 -27.42 13.40
CA SER A 2 20.37 -27.27 12.22
C SER A 2 20.32 -25.80 11.80
N ALA A 3 20.70 -25.52 10.55
CA ALA A 3 20.59 -24.17 9.98
C ALA A 3 19.10 -23.79 9.89
N ALA A 4 18.72 -22.64 10.43
CA ALA A 4 17.45 -22.01 10.09
C ALA A 4 17.55 -21.46 8.67
N ASN A 5 16.55 -21.70 7.83
CA ASN A 5 16.51 -21.14 6.49
C ASN A 5 16.05 -19.68 6.55
N TYR A 6 16.61 -18.87 5.64
CA TYR A 6 16.21 -17.48 5.46
C TYR A 6 15.84 -17.27 4.00
N ASN A 7 14.74 -16.55 3.79
CA ASN A 7 14.30 -16.17 2.45
C ASN A 7 14.72 -14.71 2.19
N GLU A 8 15.30 -14.48 1.03
CA GLU A 8 15.66 -13.14 0.59
C GLU A 8 14.43 -12.40 0.09
N VAL A 9 14.14 -11.27 0.73
CA VAL A 9 13.15 -10.29 0.30
C VAL A 9 13.89 -9.19 -0.43
N SER A 10 13.96 -9.31 -1.75
CA SER A 10 14.64 -8.33 -2.59
C SER A 10 13.77 -7.09 -2.72
N ALA A 11 14.22 -5.97 -2.14
CA ALA A 11 13.56 -4.70 -2.32
C ALA A 11 14.05 -4.05 -3.63
N SER A 12 13.90 -4.77 -4.74
CA SER A 12 14.34 -4.39 -6.10
C SER A 12 13.72 -3.10 -6.59
N GLN A 13 12.56 -2.73 -6.02
CA GLN A 13 11.85 -1.49 -6.29
C GLN A 13 12.41 -0.29 -5.53
N LEU A 14 13.36 -0.46 -4.59
CA LEU A 14 14.13 0.62 -3.95
C LEU A 14 15.15 1.24 -4.93
N MET A 15 14.69 1.68 -6.09
CA MET A 15 15.48 2.48 -7.02
C MET A 15 15.49 3.91 -6.49
N PHE A 16 16.53 4.22 -5.74
CA PHE A 16 16.74 5.52 -5.13
C PHE A 16 17.10 6.55 -6.21
N ASN A 17 16.12 7.31 -6.69
CA ASN A 17 16.32 8.25 -7.80
C ASN A 17 16.71 9.68 -7.37
N ASN A 18 16.61 10.04 -6.08
CA ASN A 18 16.85 11.43 -5.62
C ASN A 18 18.10 11.53 -4.73
N TRP A 19 19.28 11.34 -5.32
CA TRP A 19 20.54 11.56 -4.63
C TRP A 19 20.87 13.04 -4.52
N ARG A 20 21.20 13.49 -3.30
CA ARG A 20 21.90 14.77 -3.14
C ARG A 20 23.39 14.54 -3.37
N GLU A 21 23.89 14.95 -4.53
CA GLU A 21 25.31 14.82 -4.87
C GLU A 21 26.11 16.06 -4.44
N ILE A 22 27.17 15.85 -3.68
CA ILE A 22 28.14 16.86 -3.27
C ILE A 22 29.51 16.44 -3.79
N THR A 23 30.12 17.31 -4.58
CA THR A 23 31.48 17.09 -5.11
C THR A 23 32.50 17.86 -4.28
N LEU A 24 33.49 17.16 -3.75
CA LEU A 24 34.56 17.70 -2.93
C LEU A 24 35.86 17.72 -3.75
N ASP A 25 36.19 18.90 -4.27
CA ASP A 25 37.55 19.20 -4.72
C ASP A 25 38.38 19.67 -3.52
N ILE A 26 39.41 18.89 -3.19
CA ILE A 26 40.25 19.04 -2.00
C ILE A 26 41.68 19.44 -2.41
N GLY A 27 41.93 19.73 -3.69
CA GLY A 27 43.24 20.16 -4.19
C GLY A 27 44.30 19.04 -4.19
N ALA A 28 43.89 17.78 -4.18
CA ALA A 28 44.79 16.64 -4.27
C ALA A 28 45.34 16.50 -5.70
N SER A 29 46.58 16.94 -5.94
CA SER A 29 47.27 16.82 -7.22
C SER A 29 48.04 15.50 -7.35
N GLN A 30 47.32 14.37 -7.38
CA GLN A 30 47.93 13.08 -7.77
C GLN A 30 47.33 12.60 -9.09
N SER A 31 47.83 13.15 -10.20
CA SER A 31 47.43 12.78 -11.57
C SER A 31 47.83 11.36 -12.00
N THR A 32 48.58 10.63 -11.16
CA THR A 32 49.24 9.35 -11.50
C THR A 32 48.48 8.08 -11.10
N LEU A 33 47.29 8.18 -10.48
CA LEU A 33 46.51 7.03 -10.00
C LEU A 33 45.33 6.61 -10.91
N GLN A 34 45.24 7.13 -12.14
CA GLN A 34 44.10 6.90 -13.04
C GLN A 34 43.86 5.40 -13.39
N ASP A 35 44.89 4.54 -13.28
CA ASP A 35 44.80 3.11 -13.57
C ASP A 35 44.61 2.21 -12.33
N PHE A 36 44.58 2.77 -11.11
CA PHE A 36 44.50 1.99 -9.86
C PHE A 36 43.05 1.84 -9.37
N LYS A 37 42.46 0.65 -9.52
CA LYS A 37 41.11 0.34 -9.01
C LYS A 37 41.16 -0.29 -7.62
N LEU A 38 40.63 0.41 -6.62
CA LEU A 38 40.32 -0.18 -5.32
C LEU A 38 39.08 -1.07 -5.41
N THR A 39 38.98 -2.02 -4.48
CA THR A 39 37.80 -2.89 -4.38
C THR A 39 36.60 -2.09 -3.86
N GLU A 40 35.47 -2.17 -4.56
CA GLU A 40 34.17 -1.69 -4.07
C GLU A 40 33.88 -2.35 -2.71
N SER A 41 33.39 -1.56 -1.75
CA SER A 41 33.02 -2.05 -0.41
C SER A 41 31.73 -1.40 0.07
N SER A 42 31.18 -1.92 1.16
CA SER A 42 29.95 -1.42 1.78
C SER A 42 30.03 -1.54 3.29
N GLY A 43 29.15 -0.86 4.00
CA GLY A 43 28.98 -1.08 5.42
C GLY A 43 27.64 -0.61 5.95
N PHE A 44 27.46 -0.88 7.25
CA PHE A 44 26.20 -0.73 7.96
C PHE A 44 26.43 -0.20 9.37
N PHE A 45 25.49 0.59 9.85
CA PHE A 45 25.47 1.17 11.18
C PHE A 45 24.04 1.18 11.73
N SER A 46 23.86 0.67 12.94
CA SER A 46 22.62 0.71 13.71
C SER A 46 22.78 1.64 14.91
N TYR A 47 21.72 2.37 15.24
CA TYR A 47 21.69 3.21 16.44
C TYR A 47 21.53 2.35 17.70
N ASN A 48 22.06 2.81 18.83
CA ASN A 48 22.01 2.10 20.11
C ASN A 48 20.57 1.78 20.56
N ASP A 49 19.64 2.70 20.34
CA ASP A 49 18.23 2.57 20.75
C ASP A 49 17.32 2.10 19.60
N SER A 50 17.85 1.42 18.58
CA SER A 50 17.05 0.99 17.42
C SER A 50 15.99 -0.06 17.74
N ASN A 51 16.14 -0.76 18.87
CA ASN A 51 15.19 -1.76 19.38
C ASN A 51 14.08 -1.19 20.27
N SER A 52 14.17 0.09 20.65
CA SER A 52 13.16 0.76 21.47
C SER A 52 12.13 1.42 20.58
N TRP A 53 10.90 0.93 20.60
CA TRP A 53 9.84 1.34 19.67
C TRP A 53 9.39 2.79 19.87
N LEU A 54 9.58 3.35 21.06
CA LEU A 54 9.31 4.76 21.37
C LEU A 54 10.49 5.68 21.02
N SER A 55 11.65 5.12 20.68
CA SER A 55 12.83 5.91 20.35
C SER A 55 12.69 6.55 18.96
N PRO A 56 13.20 7.79 18.76
CA PRO A 56 13.30 8.39 17.43
C PRO A 56 14.22 7.63 16.46
N THR A 57 14.98 6.65 16.97
CA THR A 57 15.86 5.77 16.21
C THR A 57 15.30 4.36 15.99
N SER A 58 14.03 4.08 16.37
CA SER A 58 13.39 2.77 16.15
C SER A 58 13.47 2.32 14.69
N ASN A 59 13.94 1.09 14.46
CA ASN A 59 14.16 0.48 13.14
C ASN A 59 14.84 1.41 12.12
N ARG A 60 15.68 2.35 12.60
CA ARG A 60 16.40 3.34 11.81
C ARG A 60 17.86 2.91 11.75
N PHE A 61 18.48 3.03 10.58
CA PHE A 61 19.87 2.62 10.37
C PHE A 61 20.49 3.39 9.20
N ILE A 62 21.81 3.35 9.11
CA ILE A 62 22.58 3.91 7.99
C ILE A 62 23.32 2.77 7.30
N TYR A 63 23.27 2.75 5.98
CA TYR A 63 24.17 1.93 5.18
C TYR A 63 24.91 2.80 4.17
N TRP A 64 26.04 2.29 3.68
CA TRP A 64 26.81 2.97 2.67
C TRP A 64 27.43 2.03 1.64
N ARG A 65 27.71 2.59 0.46
CA ARG A 65 28.42 1.94 -0.64
C ARG A 65 29.58 2.80 -1.08
N ILE A 66 30.69 2.14 -1.42
CA ILE A 66 31.91 2.80 -1.91
C ILE A 66 32.17 2.30 -3.33
N HIS A 67 32.17 3.25 -4.27
CA HIS A 67 32.45 3.02 -5.68
C HIS A 67 33.58 3.95 -6.11
N ASN A 68 34.82 3.46 -6.09
CA ASN A 68 36.03 4.21 -6.46
C ASN A 68 36.16 5.57 -5.73
N ASP A 69 35.75 6.67 -6.35
CA ASP A 69 35.81 8.05 -5.88
C ASP A 69 34.51 8.51 -5.20
N ILE A 70 33.49 7.65 -5.13
CA ILE A 70 32.15 7.98 -4.63
C ILE A 70 31.84 7.19 -3.36
N VAL A 71 31.32 7.90 -2.35
CA VAL A 71 30.66 7.32 -1.18
C VAL A 71 29.17 7.67 -1.22
N GLU A 72 28.34 6.64 -1.24
CA GLU A 72 26.89 6.74 -1.17
C GLU A 72 26.44 6.42 0.24
N LEU A 73 25.84 7.39 0.93
CA LEU A 73 25.30 7.29 2.28
C LEU A 73 23.77 7.32 2.22
N CYS A 74 23.13 6.34 2.85
CA CYS A 74 21.69 6.26 2.93
C CYS A 74 21.26 5.97 4.36
N GLU A 75 20.38 6.83 4.87
CA GLU A 75 19.68 6.60 6.13
C GLU A 75 18.28 6.09 5.83
N LEU A 76 17.88 4.98 6.44
CA LEU A 76 16.56 4.40 6.28
C LEU A 76 15.91 4.20 7.65
N SER A 77 14.58 4.27 7.67
CA SER A 77 13.78 3.76 8.78
C SER A 77 12.69 2.87 8.20
N LEU A 78 12.43 1.73 8.85
CA LEU A 78 11.32 0.87 8.46
C LEU A 78 9.98 1.40 9.00
N ASP A 79 10.00 2.19 10.06
CA ASP A 79 8.79 2.68 10.74
C ASP A 79 8.29 4.01 10.17
N VAL A 80 9.18 4.94 9.81
CA VAL A 80 8.81 6.30 9.34
C VAL A 80 9.54 6.71 8.06
N ASN A 81 8.92 7.57 7.25
CA ASN A 81 9.54 8.11 6.05
C ASN A 81 10.54 9.23 6.41
N LEU A 82 11.74 9.20 5.82
CA LEU A 82 12.80 10.18 6.06
C LEU A 82 12.96 11.13 4.86
N ILE A 83 13.01 12.44 5.12
CA ILE A 83 13.28 13.47 4.11
C ILE A 83 14.79 13.74 4.01
N GLY A 84 15.33 13.80 2.79
CA GLY A 84 16.72 14.15 2.52
C GLY A 84 17.72 13.09 3.01
N ASN A 85 17.32 11.83 2.90
CA ASN A 85 17.99 10.68 3.51
C ASN A 85 19.10 10.03 2.66
N GLN A 86 19.39 10.62 1.49
CA GLN A 86 20.35 10.12 0.52
C GLN A 86 21.41 11.18 0.22
N LEU A 87 22.67 10.84 0.49
CA LEU A 87 23.80 11.72 0.28
C LEU A 87 24.87 10.99 -0.54
N ARG A 88 25.26 11.56 -1.67
CA ARG A 88 26.37 11.06 -2.49
C ARG A 88 27.53 12.04 -2.38
N LEU A 89 28.66 11.58 -1.86
CA LEU A 89 29.90 12.34 -1.78
C LEU A 89 30.86 11.87 -2.87
N ARG A 90 31.24 12.77 -3.79
CA ARG A 90 32.24 12.51 -4.83
C ARG A 90 33.54 13.21 -4.48
N PHE A 91 34.62 12.47 -4.34
CA PHE A 91 35.95 13.00 -4.05
C PHE A 91 36.74 13.14 -5.34
N GLN A 92 37.01 14.37 -5.79
CA GLN A 92 37.72 14.57 -7.05
C GLN A 92 39.19 14.13 -6.94
N ASN A 93 39.68 13.43 -7.96
CA ASN A 93 41.08 13.02 -8.11
C ASN A 93 41.64 12.14 -6.97
N THR A 94 40.79 11.50 -6.17
CA THR A 94 41.23 10.54 -5.14
C THR A 94 40.23 9.42 -4.96
N HIS A 95 40.72 8.19 -4.78
CA HIS A 95 39.87 7.06 -4.42
C HIS A 95 39.60 7.02 -2.92
N VAL A 96 38.45 6.49 -2.56
CA VAL A 96 38.03 6.26 -1.17
C VAL A 96 38.57 4.91 -0.71
N LEU A 97 39.15 4.88 0.50
CA LEU A 97 39.67 3.66 1.10
C LEU A 97 38.54 2.89 1.79
N ASP A 98 38.65 1.56 1.79
CA ASP A 98 37.80 0.73 2.64
C ASP A 98 38.18 0.94 4.12
N GLY A 99 37.16 1.10 4.97
CA GLY A 99 37.34 1.44 6.40
C GLY A 99 36.53 2.65 6.91
N VAL A 100 35.49 3.08 6.18
CA VAL A 100 34.51 4.06 6.68
C VAL A 100 33.90 3.56 8.01
N SER A 101 33.82 4.44 9.00
CA SER A 101 33.27 4.10 10.33
C SER A 101 32.31 5.18 10.82
N ILE A 102 31.20 4.75 11.44
CA ILE A 102 30.19 5.64 12.04
C ILE A 102 30.19 5.43 13.55
N HIS A 103 30.15 6.53 14.32
CA HIS A 103 30.19 6.52 15.79
C HIS A 103 29.05 7.35 16.36
N GLU A 104 28.28 6.76 17.28
CA GLU A 104 27.21 7.43 18.00
C GLU A 104 27.74 8.05 19.30
N THR A 105 27.29 9.26 19.60
CA THR A 105 27.37 9.86 20.93
C THR A 105 25.96 10.30 21.32
N GLY A 106 25.71 10.60 22.60
CA GLY A 106 24.34 10.96 23.05
C GLY A 106 23.67 12.08 22.25
N ASP A 107 24.46 12.96 21.64
CA ASP A 107 23.99 14.18 20.96
C ASP A 107 24.36 14.28 19.48
N GLN A 108 25.33 13.49 18.99
CA GLN A 108 25.93 13.63 17.66
C GLN A 108 26.28 12.27 17.06
N VAL A 109 26.24 12.19 15.73
CA VAL A 109 26.71 11.06 14.93
C VAL A 109 27.94 11.50 14.14
N PHE A 110 29.03 10.76 14.24
CA PHE A 110 30.28 11.03 13.53
C PHE A 110 30.48 10.03 12.39
N ILE A 111 30.76 10.51 11.18
CA ILE A 111 31.14 9.65 10.04
C ILE A 111 32.58 9.97 9.67
N LEU A 112 33.45 8.96 9.73
CA LEU A 112 34.87 9.07 9.44
C LEU A 112 35.16 8.39 8.10
N ILE A 113 35.76 9.12 7.16
CA ILE A 113 36.05 8.65 5.80
C ILE A 113 37.51 8.95 5.49
N ALA A 114 38.25 7.96 5.02
CA ALA A 114 39.61 8.15 4.50
C ALA A 114 39.64 7.91 2.99
N THR A 115 40.44 8.72 2.31
CA THR A 115 40.76 8.61 0.89
C THR A 115 42.26 8.46 0.74
N VAL A 116 42.72 8.19 -0.47
CA VAL A 116 44.16 8.10 -0.75
C VAL A 116 44.91 9.39 -0.36
N ALA A 117 44.29 10.54 -0.58
CA ALA A 117 44.93 11.84 -0.39
C ALA A 117 44.44 12.64 0.82
N SER A 118 43.35 12.25 1.50
CA SER A 118 42.72 13.05 2.55
C SER A 118 41.90 12.22 3.55
N VAL A 119 41.72 12.74 4.77
CA VAL A 119 40.81 12.20 5.79
C VAL A 119 39.70 13.20 6.11
N HIS A 120 38.51 12.69 6.38
CA HIS A 120 37.27 13.46 6.56
C HIS A 120 36.53 13.01 7.81
N ARG A 121 36.01 13.98 8.56
CA ARG A 121 35.20 13.82 9.76
C ARG A 121 33.92 14.63 9.60
N LEU A 122 32.80 13.95 9.42
CA LEU A 122 31.48 14.59 9.39
C LEU A 122 30.87 14.54 10.80
N ILE A 123 30.34 15.67 11.25
CA ILE A 123 29.67 15.81 12.55
C ILE A 123 28.20 16.13 12.29
N LEU A 124 27.31 15.21 12.62
CA LEU A 124 25.88 15.30 12.34
C LEU A 124 25.07 15.28 13.64
N PRO A 125 23.91 15.96 13.70
CA PRO A 125 23.05 15.92 14.88
C PRO A 125 22.46 14.52 15.09
N HIS A 126 22.34 14.08 16.34
CA HIS A 126 21.64 12.83 16.66
C HIS A 126 20.12 12.96 16.39
N PRO A 127 19.43 11.90 15.91
CA PRO A 127 17.98 11.93 15.68
C PRO A 127 17.13 12.40 16.88
N ARG A 128 17.58 12.16 18.11
CA ARG A 128 16.92 12.68 19.33
C ARG A 128 16.85 14.20 19.38
N LYS A 129 17.90 14.91 18.93
CA LYS A 129 17.88 16.38 18.87
C LYS A 129 16.95 16.88 17.77
N LEU A 130 16.98 16.21 16.63
CA LEU A 130 16.08 16.49 15.53
C LEU A 130 14.61 16.27 15.90
N ALA A 131 14.31 15.37 16.85
CA ALA A 131 12.95 15.14 17.34
C ALA A 131 12.50 16.23 18.35
N ASN A 132 13.36 16.61 19.30
CA ASN A 132 13.01 17.57 20.35
C ASN A 132 12.88 19.02 19.86
N ASP A 133 13.58 19.40 18.79
CA ASP A 133 13.46 20.73 18.17
C ASP A 133 12.02 21.03 17.67
N PHE A 134 11.15 20.02 17.55
CA PHE A 134 9.74 20.15 17.16
C PHE A 134 8.76 20.28 18.33
N GLU A 135 9.10 19.86 19.55
CA GLU A 135 8.20 19.99 20.71
C GLU A 135 8.30 21.38 21.39
N ASP A 136 9.41 22.10 21.20
CA ASP A 136 9.75 23.28 22.01
C ASP A 136 9.65 24.65 21.29
N ARG A 137 8.98 24.76 20.13
CA ARG A 137 8.86 26.04 19.40
C ARG A 137 7.45 26.37 18.89
N SER A 138 6.75 27.19 19.66
CA SER A 138 5.56 27.97 19.26
C SER A 138 5.88 29.20 18.40
N VAL A 139 7.09 29.33 17.86
CA VAL A 139 7.52 30.48 17.05
C VAL A 139 8.44 30.03 15.90
N MET A 140 7.85 29.51 14.80
CA MET A 140 8.30 29.66 13.39
C MET A 140 7.31 28.95 12.44
N PRO A 141 6.92 29.50 11.28
CA PRO A 141 5.76 29.01 10.51
C PRO A 141 6.02 27.86 9.52
N ASP A 142 7.27 27.48 9.21
CA ASP A 142 7.55 26.75 7.96
C ASP A 142 7.83 25.23 8.07
N PHE A 143 7.87 24.64 9.27
CA PHE A 143 8.14 23.19 9.42
C PHE A 143 7.15 22.52 10.38
N LYS A 144 5.91 22.36 9.95
CA LYS A 144 4.94 21.44 10.60
C LYS A 144 5.46 19.99 10.47
N GLN A 145 5.09 19.10 11.40
CA GLN A 145 5.09 17.66 11.13
C GLN A 145 4.31 17.45 9.82
N PHE A 146 5.02 17.18 8.73
CA PHE A 146 4.38 16.87 7.47
C PHE A 146 3.89 15.43 7.60
N ILE A 147 2.59 15.28 7.79
CA ILE A 147 1.93 14.05 7.41
C ILE A 147 1.97 14.08 5.88
N ASP A 148 2.61 13.10 5.24
CA ASP A 148 2.56 13.02 3.79
C ASP A 148 1.09 12.87 3.32
N SER A 149 0.80 13.03 2.02
CA SER A 149 -0.55 12.87 1.43
C SER A 149 -1.25 11.54 1.74
N SER A 150 -0.53 10.68 2.43
CA SER A 150 -0.70 9.27 2.54
C SER A 150 -0.75 8.87 4.03
N GLY A 151 -0.66 9.83 4.97
CA GLY A 151 -0.89 9.64 6.41
C GLY A 151 0.34 9.29 7.24
N THR A 152 1.55 9.18 6.66
CA THR A 152 2.78 8.84 7.41
C THR A 152 3.46 10.09 7.93
N VAL A 153 3.93 10.01 9.19
CA VAL A 153 4.77 11.01 9.82
C VAL A 153 6.10 11.08 9.09
N LEU A 154 6.38 12.22 8.44
CA LEU A 154 7.70 12.49 7.87
C LEU A 154 8.64 12.98 8.96
N ARG A 155 9.85 12.40 9.02
CA ARG A 155 10.95 12.88 9.86
C ARG A 155 12.13 13.31 9.00
N THR A 156 13.00 14.15 9.56
CA THR A 156 14.20 14.60 8.86
C THR A 156 15.33 13.58 9.02
N SER A 157 16.08 13.38 7.94
CA SER A 157 17.34 12.66 7.98
C SER A 157 18.44 13.48 8.65
N ILE A 158 19.42 12.82 9.27
CA ILE A 158 20.65 13.48 9.73
C ILE A 158 21.45 14.11 8.57
N PHE A 159 21.21 13.67 7.33
CA PHE A 159 21.86 14.20 6.12
C PHE A 159 21.16 15.42 5.52
N PHE A 160 19.97 15.77 6.00
CA PHE A 160 19.11 16.81 5.40
C PHE A 160 19.83 18.17 5.27
N ASN A 161 20.61 18.56 6.30
CA ASN A 161 21.28 19.86 6.38
C ASN A 161 22.80 19.82 6.09
N VAL A 162 23.28 18.78 5.38
CA VAL A 162 24.70 18.68 4.99
C VAL A 162 24.96 19.57 3.78
N THR A 163 25.90 20.51 3.89
CA THR A 163 26.29 21.43 2.81
C THR A 163 27.78 21.31 2.48
N THR A 164 28.17 21.72 1.29
CA THR A 164 29.57 21.81 0.85
C THR A 164 30.44 22.64 1.80
N GLU A 165 29.88 23.73 2.33
CA GLU A 165 30.57 24.65 3.24
C GLU A 165 30.98 23.95 4.54
N LYS A 166 30.06 23.24 5.19
CA LYS A 166 30.33 22.48 6.42
C LYS A 166 31.42 21.42 6.22
N LEU A 167 31.41 20.76 5.06
CA LEU A 167 32.40 19.73 4.72
C LEU A 167 33.79 20.31 4.43
N ARG A 168 33.89 21.60 4.09
CA ARG A 168 35.14 22.32 3.82
C ARG A 168 35.68 23.11 5.02
N GLU A 169 35.05 23.01 6.18
CA GLU A 169 35.59 23.58 7.42
C GLU A 169 36.89 22.87 7.83
N SER A 170 37.81 23.60 8.47
CA SER A 170 39.12 23.09 8.88
C SER A 170 39.07 21.93 9.88
N ASN A 171 37.93 21.75 10.57
CA ASN A 171 37.67 20.63 11.47
C ASN A 171 37.08 19.39 10.75
N SER A 172 36.61 19.56 9.52
CA SER A 172 35.87 18.53 8.77
C SER A 172 36.76 17.69 7.86
N TYR A 173 37.91 18.20 7.41
CA TYR A 173 38.84 17.44 6.57
C TYR A 173 40.31 17.85 6.73
N ARG A 174 41.21 16.95 6.32
CA ARG A 174 42.65 17.19 6.23
C ARG A 174 43.26 16.50 5.01
N VAL A 175 44.08 17.24 4.25
CA VAL A 175 44.88 16.71 3.13
C VAL A 175 46.18 16.08 3.65
N LEU A 176 46.56 14.94 3.10
CA LEU A 176 47.71 14.11 3.51
C LEU A 176 48.97 14.32 2.66
N ASN A 177 48.91 15.12 1.58
CA ASN A 177 50.00 15.30 0.61
C ASN A 177 51.36 15.67 1.26
N ASP A 178 51.35 16.46 2.34
CA ASP A 178 52.56 16.88 3.03
C ASP A 178 53.14 15.78 3.94
N LEU A 179 52.34 14.79 4.35
CA LEU A 179 52.73 13.79 5.35
C LEU A 179 53.56 12.65 4.77
N TYR A 180 53.38 12.35 3.48
CA TYR A 180 54.14 11.30 2.79
C TYR A 180 55.48 11.80 2.21
N ASN A 181 55.71 13.12 2.21
CA ASN A 181 56.93 13.76 1.68
C ASN A 181 58.00 14.07 2.75
N VAL A 182 57.72 13.82 4.03
CA VAL A 182 58.68 14.12 5.11
C VAL A 182 59.56 12.89 5.36
N GLY A 183 60.72 12.84 4.70
CA GLY A 183 61.87 12.09 5.23
C GLY A 183 62.73 11.26 4.29
N SER A 184 62.51 11.22 2.97
CA SER A 184 63.38 10.40 2.10
C SER A 184 63.54 10.96 0.69
N SER A 185 64.67 11.64 0.46
CA SER A 185 65.15 12.14 -0.84
C SER A 185 65.61 11.03 -1.80
N SER A 186 65.00 9.84 -1.76
CA SER A 186 65.51 8.64 -2.46
C SER A 186 64.46 7.78 -3.15
N PHE A 187 63.28 8.33 -3.47
CA PHE A 187 62.35 7.63 -4.37
C PHE A 187 62.60 8.06 -5.82
N THR A 188 63.00 7.10 -6.66
CA THR A 188 62.81 7.19 -8.11
C THR A 188 61.32 7.34 -8.39
N SER A 189 60.97 8.03 -9.47
CA SER A 189 59.61 8.48 -9.85
C SER A 189 58.50 7.41 -9.99
N SER A 190 58.71 6.16 -9.56
CA SER A 190 57.80 5.02 -9.74
C SER A 190 57.15 4.47 -8.47
N ALA A 191 57.44 4.97 -7.26
CA ALA A 191 56.85 4.40 -6.04
C ALA A 191 56.70 5.41 -4.89
N VAL A 192 55.87 6.43 -5.06
CA VAL A 192 55.40 7.25 -3.92
C VAL A 192 54.52 6.35 -3.04
N PRO A 193 54.77 6.21 -1.72
CA PRO A 193 53.92 5.42 -0.84
C PRO A 193 52.52 6.05 -0.78
N PHE A 194 51.49 5.23 -0.99
CA PHE A 194 50.09 5.64 -0.91
C PHE A 194 49.32 4.66 -0.02
N PRO A 195 48.30 5.12 0.71
CA PRO A 195 47.48 4.26 1.56
C PRO A 195 46.58 3.36 0.70
N VAL A 196 46.44 2.10 1.13
CA VAL A 196 45.70 1.03 0.42
C VAL A 196 44.55 0.49 1.26
N THR A 197 44.65 0.56 2.58
CA THR A 197 43.62 0.14 3.55
C THR A 197 43.60 1.09 4.73
N CYS A 198 42.46 1.22 5.40
CA CYS A 198 42.38 2.02 6.61
C CYS A 198 41.48 1.40 7.67
N CYS A 199 41.62 1.89 8.90
CA CYS A 199 40.59 1.78 9.92
C CYS A 199 40.51 3.10 10.69
N SER A 200 39.34 3.43 11.22
CA SER A 200 39.15 4.64 12.02
C SER A 200 38.28 4.39 13.24
N TRP A 201 38.45 5.24 14.26
CA TRP A 201 37.59 5.27 15.43
C TRP A 201 37.47 6.67 16.02
N LEU A 202 36.49 6.85 16.90
CA LEU A 202 36.32 8.06 17.70
C LEU A 202 36.80 7.78 19.14
N THR A 203 37.65 8.64 19.69
CA THR A 203 38.08 8.54 21.10
C THR A 203 37.01 9.06 22.05
N ASN A 204 37.11 8.74 23.35
CA ASN A 204 36.21 9.27 24.40
C ASN A 204 36.23 10.81 24.47
N ARG A 205 37.30 11.44 23.97
CA ARG A 205 37.44 12.91 23.86
C ARG A 205 36.86 13.47 22.56
N LYS A 206 36.13 12.66 21.79
CA LYS A 206 35.59 12.99 20.47
C LYS A 206 36.70 13.41 19.48
N GLU A 207 37.85 12.76 19.52
CA GLU A 207 38.91 12.96 18.51
C GLU A 207 38.82 11.84 17.48
N ALA A 208 38.91 12.20 16.20
CA ALA A 208 38.85 11.22 15.11
C ALA A 208 40.26 10.70 14.82
N VAL A 209 40.44 9.38 14.92
CA VAL A 209 41.73 8.73 14.66
C VAL A 209 41.59 7.84 13.44
N PHE A 210 42.54 7.95 12.52
CA PHE A 210 42.66 7.14 11.31
C PHE A 210 43.99 6.40 11.35
N VAL A 211 43.99 5.13 10.99
CA VAL A 211 45.21 4.35 10.75
C VAL A 211 45.21 3.93 9.30
N LEU A 212 46.24 4.36 8.57
CA LEU A 212 46.39 4.19 7.13
C LEU A 212 47.53 3.23 6.85
N GLY A 213 47.23 2.11 6.20
CA GLY A 213 48.23 1.14 5.75
C GLY A 213 48.71 1.45 4.35
N ASN A 214 50.01 1.73 4.20
CA ASN A 214 50.61 2.11 2.92
C ASN A 214 51.05 0.92 2.07
N SER A 215 51.18 1.14 0.76
CA SER A 215 51.65 0.17 -0.24
C SER A 215 53.07 -0.37 0.03
N VAL A 216 53.84 0.30 0.90
CA VAL A 216 55.21 -0.08 1.31
C VAL A 216 55.23 -0.83 2.66
N GLY A 217 54.08 -0.98 3.34
CA GLY A 217 53.95 -1.76 4.58
C GLY A 217 54.10 -0.99 5.90
N THR A 218 54.14 0.35 5.84
CA THR A 218 54.07 1.20 7.04
C THR A 218 52.62 1.50 7.43
N LEU A 219 52.37 1.72 8.72
CA LEU A 219 51.07 2.17 9.25
C LEU A 219 51.21 3.60 9.79
N LEU A 220 50.50 4.54 9.17
CA LEU A 220 50.46 5.94 9.57
C LEU A 220 49.18 6.20 10.39
N VAL A 221 49.33 6.78 11.58
CA VAL A 221 48.21 7.24 12.41
C VAL A 221 48.01 8.74 12.20
N VAL A 222 46.77 9.16 11.99
CA VAL A 222 46.35 10.56 11.86
C VAL A 222 45.24 10.82 12.87
N GLN A 223 45.47 11.73 13.80
CA GLN A 223 44.52 12.13 14.84
C GLN A 223 44.06 13.57 14.59
N MET A 224 42.74 13.76 14.47
CA MET A 224 42.09 15.07 14.33
C MET A 224 41.38 15.41 15.64
N SER A 225 41.83 16.48 16.30
CA SER A 225 41.22 16.94 17.57
C SER A 225 39.95 17.78 17.33
N SER A 226 39.11 17.89 18.36
CA SER A 226 37.89 18.71 18.34
C SER A 226 38.15 20.22 18.49
N GLU A 227 39.30 20.60 19.04
CA GLU A 227 39.69 22.00 19.26
C GLU A 227 40.63 22.46 18.12
N ALA A 228 40.17 23.44 17.34
CA ALA A 228 40.95 24.18 16.34
C ALA A 228 41.57 23.37 15.17
N GLY A 229 40.98 22.23 14.77
CA GLY A 229 41.45 21.47 13.59
C GLY A 229 42.92 21.02 13.70
N LYS A 230 43.45 20.92 14.92
CA LYS A 230 44.82 20.47 15.17
C LYS A 230 44.92 18.99 14.80
N VAL A 231 45.76 18.71 13.81
CA VAL A 231 46.03 17.34 13.34
C VAL A 231 47.43 16.92 13.79
N ILE A 232 47.52 15.72 14.35
CA ILE A 232 48.79 15.09 14.74
C ILE A 232 48.92 13.79 13.95
N SER A 233 50.11 13.48 13.46
CA SER A 233 50.37 12.23 12.74
C SER A 233 51.69 11.60 13.14
N TRP A 234 51.73 10.26 13.21
CA TRP A 234 52.93 9.49 13.54
C TRP A 234 52.85 8.08 12.95
N GLU A 235 54.01 7.43 12.78
CA GLU A 235 54.07 6.05 12.28
C GLU A 235 54.13 5.03 13.42
N LEU A 236 53.42 3.90 13.28
CA LEU A 236 53.52 2.78 14.21
C LEU A 236 54.79 1.96 13.92
N LYS A 237 55.59 1.76 14.96
CA LYS A 237 56.88 1.03 14.85
C LYS A 237 56.64 -0.47 14.63
N GLN A 238 57.41 -1.08 13.72
CA GLN A 238 57.30 -2.51 13.35
C GLN A 238 58.07 -3.47 14.27
N THR A 239 58.86 -2.98 15.23
CA THR A 239 59.69 -3.83 16.12
C THR A 239 59.53 -3.41 17.57
N LYS A 240 59.50 -4.38 18.50
CA LYS A 240 59.61 -4.10 19.95
C LYS A 240 60.95 -3.41 20.24
N PHE A 241 60.93 -2.35 21.05
CA PHE A 241 62.14 -1.56 21.36
C PHE A 241 63.32 -2.43 21.84
N MET A 242 63.02 -3.48 22.61
CA MET A 242 64.02 -4.44 23.12
C MET A 242 64.64 -5.34 22.04
N GLU A 243 63.93 -5.73 20.98
CA GLU A 243 64.53 -6.54 19.91
C GLU A 243 65.51 -5.74 19.04
N ARG A 244 65.33 -4.42 18.97
CA ARG A 244 66.22 -3.49 18.25
C ARG A 244 67.61 -3.40 18.88
N LEU A 245 67.68 -3.55 20.21
CA LEU A 245 68.92 -3.49 20.99
C LEU A 245 69.71 -4.81 20.98
N TRP A 246 69.04 -5.96 20.84
CA TRP A 246 69.68 -7.27 20.94
C TRP A 246 69.98 -7.95 19.60
N LYS A 247 69.26 -7.62 18.51
CA LYS A 247 69.44 -8.29 17.21
C LYS A 247 70.21 -7.48 16.15
N GLY A 248 70.62 -6.24 16.41
CA GLY A 248 71.38 -5.43 15.44
C GLY A 248 70.77 -5.35 14.04
N LEU A 249 69.45 -5.53 13.93
CA LEU A 249 68.75 -5.70 12.66
C LEU A 249 68.46 -4.35 12.02
N ILE A 250 69.09 -4.12 10.87
CA ILE A 250 68.83 -3.00 9.97
C ILE A 250 67.35 -3.06 9.52
N PRO A 251 66.60 -1.93 9.49
CA PRO A 251 65.23 -1.89 8.98
C PRO A 251 65.09 -2.51 7.58
N SER A 252 63.94 -3.15 7.31
CA SER A 252 63.58 -3.75 6.02
C SER A 252 63.74 -2.80 4.83
N ILE A 253 63.59 -1.49 5.07
CA ILE A 253 63.80 -0.41 4.08
C ILE A 253 65.23 -0.39 3.51
N MET A 254 66.25 -0.85 4.25
CA MET A 254 67.63 -0.90 3.74
C MET A 254 68.00 -2.26 3.10
N ARG A 255 67.10 -3.26 3.14
CA ARG A 255 67.22 -4.48 2.34
C ARG A 255 66.45 -4.27 1.05
N GLY A 256 67.09 -3.66 0.05
CA GLY A 256 66.48 -3.30 -1.22
C GLY A 256 66.09 -4.46 -2.14
N ASN A 257 65.42 -5.52 -1.66
CA ASN A 257 64.90 -6.61 -2.48
C ASN A 257 63.87 -7.56 -1.79
N GLN A 258 63.11 -7.09 -0.77
CA GLN A 258 61.95 -7.85 -0.27
C GLN A 258 60.64 -7.14 -0.69
N GLU A 259 59.96 -7.72 -1.68
CA GLU A 259 58.67 -7.24 -2.19
C GLU A 259 57.59 -7.27 -1.11
N GLY A 260 57.27 -6.12 -0.49
CA GLY A 260 55.94 -5.80 0.10
C GLY A 260 55.24 -6.83 1.00
N THR A 261 55.94 -7.76 1.66
CA THR A 261 55.32 -8.84 2.46
C THR A 261 54.66 -8.35 3.75
N ASP A 262 55.13 -7.22 4.29
CA ASP A 262 54.60 -6.60 5.51
C ASP A 262 53.37 -5.71 5.26
N VAL A 263 52.93 -5.56 4.00
CA VAL A 263 51.76 -4.75 3.64
C VAL A 263 50.51 -5.26 4.35
N ALA A 264 49.88 -4.39 5.13
CA ALA A 264 48.58 -4.64 5.76
C ALA A 264 47.51 -4.77 4.68
N VAL A 265 46.79 -5.89 4.69
CA VAL A 265 45.67 -6.15 3.77
C VAL A 265 44.33 -5.80 4.43
N SER A 266 44.23 -6.00 5.74
CA SER A 266 43.04 -5.68 6.53
C SER A 266 43.46 -5.16 7.89
N ILE A 267 42.88 -4.04 8.31
CA ILE A 267 43.16 -3.38 9.59
C ILE A 267 41.86 -3.26 10.39
N VAL A 268 41.92 -3.58 11.68
CA VAL A 268 40.79 -3.47 12.60
C VAL A 268 41.24 -2.85 13.91
N SER A 269 40.44 -1.96 14.49
CA SER A 269 40.69 -1.36 15.81
C SER A 269 39.68 -1.83 16.87
N HIS A 270 40.11 -1.88 18.12
CA HIS A 270 39.27 -2.18 19.28
C HIS A 270 39.73 -1.39 20.51
N ALA A 271 38.80 -0.84 21.28
CA ALA A 271 39.10 -0.19 22.56
C ALA A 271 39.51 -1.26 23.60
N SER A 272 40.46 -0.94 24.47
CA SER A 272 40.81 -1.83 25.58
C SER A 272 39.66 -1.94 26.58
N TYR A 273 39.64 -3.02 27.38
CA TYR A 273 38.59 -3.28 28.37
C TYR A 273 38.39 -2.12 29.37
N ALA A 274 39.48 -1.43 29.75
CA ALA A 274 39.44 -0.27 30.63
C ALA A 274 39.05 1.04 29.92
N GLY A 275 38.96 1.05 28.58
CA GLY A 275 38.69 2.23 27.77
C GLY A 275 39.87 3.21 27.62
N ASP A 276 41.02 2.90 28.23
CA ASP A 276 42.19 3.80 28.31
C ASP A 276 43.12 3.72 27.10
N ASP A 277 43.04 2.66 26.29
CA ASP A 277 43.92 2.40 25.16
C ASP A 277 43.12 1.82 23.99
N TYR A 278 43.67 1.88 22.78
CA TYR A 278 43.12 1.24 21.59
C TYR A 278 44.13 0.27 21.00
N PHE A 279 43.67 -0.95 20.70
CA PHE A 279 44.46 -1.95 20.00
C PHE A 279 44.18 -1.88 18.51
N VAL A 280 45.25 -1.82 17.72
CA VAL A 280 45.21 -1.86 16.25
C VAL A 280 45.70 -3.23 15.81
N PHE A 281 44.91 -3.96 15.06
CA PHE A 281 45.24 -5.26 14.48
C PHE A 281 45.40 -5.11 12.97
N ALA A 282 46.50 -5.61 12.41
CA ALA A 282 46.66 -5.69 10.97
C ALA A 282 46.97 -7.13 10.55
N LEU A 283 46.20 -7.65 9.60
CA LEU A 283 46.51 -8.87 8.86
C LEU A 283 47.35 -8.48 7.65
N CYS A 284 48.60 -8.93 7.62
CA CYS A 284 49.54 -8.59 6.55
C CYS A 284 49.59 -9.68 5.47
N ARG A 285 50.19 -9.37 4.31
CA ARG A 285 50.34 -10.32 3.18
C ARG A 285 51.11 -11.59 3.54
N ASP A 286 51.97 -11.53 4.56
CA ASP A 286 52.65 -12.69 5.14
C ASP A 286 51.77 -13.60 6.01
N LEU A 287 50.45 -13.37 6.04
CA LEU A 287 49.45 -14.10 6.83
C LEU A 287 49.71 -14.04 8.35
N ARG A 288 50.38 -12.99 8.81
CA ARG A 288 50.56 -12.72 10.24
C ARG A 288 49.65 -11.58 10.69
N ILE A 289 49.05 -11.77 11.86
CA ILE A 289 48.33 -10.71 12.59
C ILE A 289 49.33 -10.01 13.50
N ARG A 290 49.46 -8.70 13.32
CA ARG A 290 50.26 -7.81 14.16
C ARG A 290 49.31 -6.95 14.99
N MET A 291 49.58 -6.80 16.29
CA MET A 291 48.79 -5.97 17.21
C MET A 291 49.65 -4.86 17.79
N TRP A 292 49.20 -3.60 17.69
CA TRP A 292 49.84 -2.44 18.31
C TRP A 292 48.95 -1.84 19.40
N SER A 293 49.57 -1.24 20.41
CA SER A 293 48.90 -0.32 21.34
C SER A 293 48.99 1.10 20.79
N TYR A 294 47.85 1.79 20.71
CA TYR A 294 47.75 3.17 20.28
C TYR A 294 48.42 4.11 21.28
N LEU A 295 48.14 3.95 22.58
CA LEU A 295 48.68 4.78 23.65
C LEU A 295 50.20 4.61 23.79
N ARG A 296 50.68 3.36 23.73
CA ARG A 296 52.11 3.05 23.88
C ARG A 296 52.91 3.22 22.58
N GLN A 297 52.25 3.25 21.43
CA GLN A 297 52.86 3.29 20.10
C GLN A 297 53.84 2.13 19.83
N GLU A 298 53.57 0.96 20.44
CA GLU A 298 54.45 -0.21 20.41
C GLU A 298 53.72 -1.44 19.88
N LEU A 299 54.47 -2.31 19.19
CA LEU A 299 54.02 -3.61 18.73
C LEU A 299 53.96 -4.60 19.91
N LEU A 300 52.78 -5.14 20.18
CA LEU A 300 52.50 -6.05 21.30
C LEU A 300 52.52 -7.52 20.87
N ILE A 301 51.84 -7.87 19.76
CA ILE A 301 51.68 -9.26 19.28
C ILE A 301 52.14 -9.37 17.82
N VAL A 302 52.83 -10.47 17.51
CA VAL A 302 52.96 -11.00 16.15
C VAL A 302 52.51 -12.46 16.19
N HIS A 303 51.39 -12.77 15.56
CA HIS A 303 50.78 -14.09 15.55
C HIS A 303 50.70 -14.62 14.11
N ASN A 304 51.27 -15.80 13.87
CA ASN A 304 51.13 -16.48 12.58
C ASN A 304 49.80 -17.24 12.57
N VAL A 305 48.89 -16.86 11.67
CA VAL A 305 47.55 -17.46 11.59
C VAL A 305 47.62 -18.96 11.24
N LEU A 306 48.69 -19.39 10.57
CA LEU A 306 48.90 -20.79 10.16
C LEU A 306 49.49 -21.70 11.26
N ASN A 307 49.89 -21.17 12.42
CA ASN A 307 50.56 -21.95 13.48
C ASN A 307 49.60 -22.84 14.32
N SER A 308 48.32 -22.93 13.97
CA SER A 308 47.36 -23.79 14.68
C SER A 308 47.54 -25.26 14.28
N SER A 309 47.62 -26.17 15.26
CA SER A 309 47.69 -27.63 15.06
C SER A 309 46.53 -28.22 14.26
N HIS A 310 45.44 -27.46 14.11
CA HIS A 310 44.23 -27.86 13.38
C HIS A 310 44.10 -27.18 12.00
N CYS A 311 45.10 -26.41 11.57
CA CYS A 311 45.10 -25.71 10.29
C CYS A 311 45.78 -26.58 9.21
N ASN A 312 44.96 -27.26 8.38
CA ASN A 312 45.45 -28.12 7.29
C ASN A 312 46.23 -27.35 6.20
N LEU A 313 46.10 -26.02 6.14
CA LEU A 313 46.83 -25.14 5.23
C LEU A 313 48.35 -25.08 5.52
N SER A 314 48.77 -25.44 6.75
CA SER A 314 50.18 -25.38 7.18
C SER A 314 51.08 -26.40 6.47
N GLN A 315 50.53 -27.53 6.01
CA GLN A 315 51.29 -28.59 5.32
C GLN A 315 51.75 -28.15 3.93
N HIS A 316 50.98 -27.34 3.21
CA HIS A 316 51.38 -26.80 1.90
C HIS A 316 52.33 -25.60 2.00
N TYR A 317 52.28 -24.85 3.10
CA TYR A 317 53.15 -23.69 3.33
C TYR A 317 54.58 -24.08 3.73
N THR A 318 54.77 -25.27 4.29
CA THR A 318 56.07 -25.71 4.88
C THR A 318 56.79 -26.81 4.09
N THR A 319 56.10 -27.58 3.25
CA THR A 319 56.70 -28.77 2.57
C THR A 319 57.69 -28.44 1.44
N ASN A 320 57.75 -27.19 0.94
CA ASN A 320 58.74 -26.77 -0.05
C ASN A 320 59.83 -25.83 0.51
N GLY A 321 59.82 -25.52 1.81
CA GLY A 321 60.62 -24.44 2.39
C GLY A 321 62.02 -24.81 2.90
N ASN A 322 62.34 -26.09 3.09
CA ASN A 322 63.56 -26.46 3.80
C ASN A 322 64.79 -26.80 2.93
N ASN A 323 64.70 -26.76 1.59
CA ASN A 323 65.84 -27.11 0.72
C ASN A 323 66.07 -26.18 -0.49
N ALA A 324 65.74 -24.88 -0.39
CA ALA A 324 66.04 -23.93 -1.48
C ALA A 324 66.62 -22.60 -0.95
N VAL A 325 67.87 -22.65 -0.50
CA VAL A 325 68.73 -21.47 -0.53
C VAL A 325 69.10 -21.22 -1.99
N GLY A 326 68.34 -20.35 -2.65
CA GLY A 326 68.71 -19.78 -3.95
C GLY A 326 67.66 -19.98 -5.05
N LYS A 327 67.18 -18.82 -5.56
CA LYS A 327 66.42 -18.59 -6.80
C LYS A 327 64.89 -18.75 -6.73
N GLY A 328 64.20 -17.61 -6.86
CA GLY A 328 63.01 -17.45 -7.71
C GLY A 328 61.67 -18.01 -7.24
N GLN A 329 60.78 -17.11 -6.81
CA GLN A 329 59.35 -17.07 -7.16
C GLN A 329 58.54 -18.39 -7.13
N HIS A 330 57.88 -18.63 -6.01
CA HIS A 330 56.48 -19.06 -6.03
C HIS A 330 55.71 -18.23 -4.99
N SER A 331 55.22 -17.06 -5.40
CA SER A 331 54.19 -16.35 -4.63
C SER A 331 52.93 -17.20 -4.69
N PHE A 332 52.61 -17.94 -3.63
CA PHE A 332 51.32 -18.58 -3.51
C PHE A 332 50.24 -17.50 -3.67
N ASN A 333 49.30 -17.72 -4.61
CA ASN A 333 48.21 -16.79 -4.88
C ASN A 333 47.20 -16.79 -3.71
N VAL A 334 47.56 -16.12 -2.61
CA VAL A 334 46.65 -15.86 -1.50
C VAL A 334 45.62 -14.84 -1.97
N ARG A 335 44.37 -15.27 -2.12
CA ARG A 335 43.28 -14.39 -2.57
C ARG A 335 42.57 -13.81 -1.35
N ARG A 336 42.59 -12.49 -1.23
CA ARG A 336 41.76 -11.67 -0.31
C ARG A 336 41.74 -12.15 1.15
N PRO A 337 42.87 -12.13 1.88
CA PRO A 337 42.84 -12.36 3.32
C PRO A 337 42.11 -11.20 4.03
N VAL A 338 41.09 -11.52 4.81
CA VAL A 338 40.24 -10.53 5.51
C VAL A 338 40.22 -10.81 7.00
N LEU A 339 40.32 -9.75 7.80
CA LEU A 339 40.21 -9.81 9.26
C LEU A 339 38.95 -9.07 9.71
N ARG A 340 38.14 -9.71 10.56
CA ARG A 340 36.97 -9.10 11.20
C ARG A 340 37.11 -9.23 12.73
N LYS A 341 36.69 -8.21 13.47
CA LYS A 341 36.49 -8.31 14.94
C LYS A 341 35.09 -8.81 15.24
N VAL A 342 34.99 -9.54 16.34
CA VAL A 342 33.76 -10.16 16.83
C VAL A 342 33.69 -9.89 18.33
N ILE A 343 32.62 -9.22 18.75
CA ILE A 343 32.36 -8.89 20.15
C ILE A 343 31.10 -9.64 20.56
N PRO A 344 31.15 -10.52 21.56
CA PRO A 344 29.98 -11.27 21.96
C PRO A 344 28.90 -10.36 22.57
N ILE A 345 27.65 -10.55 22.16
CA ILE A 345 26.50 -9.74 22.63
C ILE A 345 26.37 -9.79 24.17
N ASN A 346 26.67 -10.94 24.78
CA ASN A 346 26.50 -11.17 26.23
C ASN A 346 27.81 -11.01 27.02
N ASP A 347 28.92 -10.68 26.35
CA ASP A 347 30.24 -10.66 26.98
C ASP A 347 31.18 -9.68 26.26
N SER A 348 30.99 -8.39 26.55
CA SER A 348 31.81 -7.31 26.01
C SER A 348 33.29 -7.37 26.43
N ASN A 349 33.64 -8.25 27.37
CA ASN A 349 35.00 -8.36 27.90
C ASN A 349 35.89 -9.23 27.01
N ASN A 350 35.29 -10.06 26.16
CA ASN A 350 36.00 -10.98 25.30
C ASN A 350 36.07 -10.46 23.86
N LEU A 351 37.29 -10.29 23.34
CA LEU A 351 37.52 -9.95 21.93
C LEU A 351 37.89 -11.21 21.14
N TYR A 352 37.13 -11.46 20.07
CA TYR A 352 37.47 -12.47 19.08
C TYR A 352 37.84 -11.81 17.74
N LEU A 353 38.77 -12.43 17.02
CA LEU A 353 39.19 -12.05 15.68
C LEU A 353 38.93 -13.24 14.75
N ALA A 354 38.17 -13.01 13.69
CA ALA A 354 37.92 -13.99 12.65
C ALA A 354 38.73 -13.62 11.41
N ALA A 355 39.62 -14.52 11.00
CA ALA A 355 40.40 -14.40 9.78
C ALA A 355 39.86 -15.37 8.72
N PHE A 356 39.60 -14.87 7.52
CA PHE A 356 39.33 -15.70 6.34
C PHE A 356 40.59 -15.78 5.48
N ILE A 357 40.99 -16.99 5.12
CA ILE A 357 42.16 -17.26 4.29
C ILE A 357 41.79 -18.25 3.19
N ALA A 358 42.13 -17.89 1.95
CA ALA A 358 42.00 -18.75 0.77
C ALA A 358 43.38 -18.96 0.12
N ILE A 359 43.85 -20.22 0.08
CA ILE A 359 45.12 -20.62 -0.55
C ILE A 359 44.81 -21.75 -1.53
N ALA A 360 45.04 -21.51 -2.82
CA ALA A 360 44.70 -22.45 -3.90
C ALA A 360 43.23 -22.91 -3.79
N ASP A 361 42.99 -24.20 -3.56
CA ASP A 361 41.66 -24.83 -3.49
C ASP A 361 41.12 -24.97 -2.05
N GLN A 362 41.87 -24.57 -1.03
CA GLN A 362 41.44 -24.66 0.37
C GLN A 362 41.10 -23.29 0.95
N LYS A 363 39.87 -23.17 1.50
CA LYS A 363 39.33 -21.96 2.12
C LYS A 363 38.94 -22.25 3.58
N GLN A 364 39.40 -21.43 4.52
CA GLN A 364 39.15 -21.65 5.95
C GLN A 364 38.83 -20.36 6.71
N PHE A 365 37.94 -20.47 7.70
CA PHE A 365 37.72 -19.47 8.73
C PHE A 365 38.49 -19.85 9.99
N ILE A 366 39.25 -18.91 10.53
CA ILE A 366 40.06 -19.11 11.74
C ILE A 366 39.62 -18.08 12.77
N ILE A 367 38.97 -18.56 13.84
CA ILE A 367 38.52 -17.72 14.96
C ILE A 367 39.57 -17.77 16.06
N MET A 368 40.03 -16.61 16.50
CA MET A 368 41.05 -16.42 17.53
C MET A 368 40.49 -15.57 18.66
N LYS A 369 40.76 -15.94 19.91
CA LYS A 369 40.44 -15.16 21.11
C LYS A 369 41.67 -14.39 21.57
N LEU A 370 41.52 -13.10 21.86
CA LEU A 370 42.54 -12.33 22.55
C LEU A 370 42.49 -12.65 24.05
N VAL A 371 43.61 -13.08 24.63
CA VAL A 371 43.73 -13.40 26.05
C VAL A 371 44.95 -12.71 26.66
N PHE A 372 44.81 -12.20 27.88
CA PHE A 372 45.92 -11.67 28.65
C PHE A 372 46.41 -12.74 29.65
N GLU A 373 47.57 -13.34 29.37
CA GLU A 373 48.15 -14.41 30.19
C GLU A 373 49.64 -14.12 30.43
N GLU A 374 50.14 -14.43 31.63
CA GLU A 374 51.57 -14.27 31.97
C GLU A 374 52.11 -12.85 31.69
N ALA A 375 51.32 -11.82 32.02
CA ALA A 375 51.63 -10.40 31.77
C ALA A 375 51.86 -10.03 30.29
N THR A 376 51.44 -10.88 29.34
CA THR A 376 51.53 -10.62 27.90
C THR A 376 50.21 -10.91 27.20
N TRP A 377 49.92 -10.15 26.14
CA TRP A 377 48.78 -10.45 25.29
C TRP A 377 49.11 -11.58 24.31
N LYS A 378 48.24 -12.58 24.20
CA LYS A 378 48.37 -13.70 23.26
C LYS A 378 47.05 -13.90 22.50
N LEU A 379 47.15 -14.29 21.23
CA LEU A 379 46.01 -14.74 20.42
C LEU A 379 45.98 -16.27 20.46
N LYS A 380 44.87 -16.84 20.95
CA LYS A 380 44.62 -18.29 20.99
C LYS A 380 43.57 -18.68 19.97
N THR A 381 43.85 -19.66 19.13
CA THR A 381 42.86 -20.19 18.17
C THR A 381 41.74 -20.90 18.92
N SER A 382 40.51 -20.43 18.74
CA SER A 382 39.30 -21.00 19.36
C SER A 382 38.60 -22.00 18.44
N ALA A 383 38.58 -21.73 17.14
CA ALA A 383 37.96 -22.62 16.15
C ALA A 383 38.62 -22.45 14.77
N VAL A 384 38.67 -23.54 14.01
CA VAL A 384 39.02 -23.56 12.59
C VAL A 384 37.87 -24.25 11.87
N LEU A 385 37.24 -23.56 10.92
CA LEU A 385 36.07 -24.04 10.19
C LEU A 385 36.38 -24.04 8.69
N ALA A 386 35.97 -25.11 8.00
CA ALA A 386 36.05 -25.16 6.54
C ALA A 386 35.05 -24.15 5.95
N ALA A 387 35.48 -23.40 4.94
CA ALA A 387 34.60 -22.49 4.21
C ALA A 387 34.01 -23.19 2.97
N PRO A 388 32.82 -22.76 2.49
CA PRO A 388 32.24 -23.26 1.25
C PRO A 388 33.19 -23.19 0.04
N GLU A 389 32.99 -24.07 -0.95
CA GLU A 389 33.80 -24.09 -2.19
C GLU A 389 33.66 -22.81 -3.03
N GLU A 390 32.55 -22.08 -2.89
CA GLU A 390 32.24 -20.85 -3.63
C GLU A 390 33.11 -19.65 -3.22
N ASP A 391 33.26 -18.64 -4.09
CA ASP A 391 34.10 -17.45 -3.82
C ASP A 391 33.39 -16.50 -2.84
N ILE A 392 33.95 -16.37 -1.63
CA ILE A 392 33.36 -15.57 -0.54
C ILE A 392 33.68 -14.09 -0.74
N ARG A 393 32.63 -13.27 -0.69
CA ARG A 393 32.71 -11.82 -0.80
C ARG A 393 32.83 -11.14 0.55
N ASP A 394 32.01 -11.56 1.50
CA ASP A 394 31.95 -10.97 2.84
C ASP A 394 31.47 -12.00 3.86
N PHE A 395 31.77 -11.76 5.14
CA PHE A 395 31.30 -12.59 6.23
C PHE A 395 31.15 -11.80 7.54
N ILE A 396 30.16 -12.21 8.35
CA ILE A 396 29.90 -11.70 9.70
C ILE A 396 29.87 -12.90 10.65
N VAL A 397 30.47 -12.75 11.83
CA VAL A 397 30.47 -13.79 12.86
C VAL A 397 29.67 -13.28 14.06
N THR A 398 28.70 -14.08 14.51
CA THR A 398 27.91 -13.85 15.74
C THR A 398 28.38 -14.80 16.85
N ASN A 399 27.71 -14.76 18.01
CA ASN A 399 28.02 -15.64 19.13
C ASN A 399 27.90 -17.13 18.77
N ASP A 400 26.98 -17.46 17.87
CA ASP A 400 26.53 -18.82 17.57
C ASP A 400 26.72 -19.23 16.10
N ARG A 401 26.92 -18.28 15.16
CA ARG A 401 26.92 -18.53 13.72
C ARG A 401 27.98 -17.72 12.97
N ILE A 402 28.33 -18.23 11.78
CA ILE A 402 29.05 -17.46 10.76
C ILE A 402 28.12 -17.29 9.58
N TRP A 403 27.86 -16.04 9.21
CA TRP A 403 27.18 -15.67 7.99
C TRP A 403 28.24 -15.42 6.92
N SER A 404 28.15 -16.12 5.79
CA SER A 404 29.04 -15.92 4.64
C SER A 404 28.23 -15.65 3.39
N LEU A 405 28.66 -14.66 2.62
CA LEU A 405 28.10 -14.33 1.32
C LEU A 405 29.06 -14.83 0.23
N SER A 406 28.61 -15.76 -0.59
CA SER A 406 29.34 -16.28 -1.75
C SER A 406 28.70 -15.88 -3.07
N ILE A 407 29.50 -15.83 -4.13
CA ILE A 407 29.00 -15.67 -5.50
C ILE A 407 29.26 -16.97 -6.25
N SER A 408 28.20 -17.60 -6.74
CA SER A 408 28.29 -18.65 -7.77
C SER A 408 28.53 -17.99 -9.13
N SER A 409 29.51 -18.49 -9.89
CA SER A 409 29.80 -18.02 -11.24
C SER A 409 28.78 -18.57 -12.24
N GLU A 410 27.53 -18.10 -12.20
CA GLU A 410 26.49 -18.49 -13.18
C GLU A 410 26.71 -17.89 -14.59
N ASN A 411 27.76 -17.09 -14.79
CA ASN A 411 28.02 -16.34 -16.02
C ASN A 411 28.74 -17.10 -17.15
N GLU A 412 28.95 -18.42 -17.04
CA GLU A 412 29.65 -19.20 -18.10
C GLU A 412 28.74 -19.98 -19.07
N ILE A 413 27.42 -19.99 -18.88
CA ILE A 413 26.50 -20.66 -19.79
C ILE A 413 25.79 -19.61 -20.66
N ARG A 414 26.37 -19.33 -21.85
CA ARG A 414 25.68 -19.04 -23.13
C ARG A 414 26.63 -18.29 -24.07
N SER A 415 27.40 -19.03 -24.85
CA SER A 415 28.11 -18.51 -26.02
C SER A 415 28.04 -19.51 -27.16
N GLN A 416 26.87 -19.72 -27.74
CA GLN A 416 26.68 -20.40 -29.01
C GLN A 416 25.24 -20.18 -29.46
N ILE A 417 25.04 -19.40 -30.52
CA ILE A 417 24.04 -19.62 -31.57
C ILE A 417 24.47 -18.72 -32.75
N GLY A 418 24.81 -19.38 -33.85
CA GLY A 418 25.11 -18.75 -35.13
C GLY A 418 23.81 -18.43 -35.87
N SER A 419 23.80 -17.28 -36.54
CA SER A 419 22.72 -16.80 -37.39
C SER A 419 22.74 -17.45 -38.78
N ASN A 420 21.57 -17.81 -39.32
CA ASN A 420 21.27 -17.89 -40.75
C ASN A 420 19.76 -17.61 -41.00
N GLU A 421 19.43 -17.29 -42.24
CA GLU A 421 18.30 -16.45 -42.70
C GLU A 421 17.04 -17.16 -43.28
N LEU A 422 15.91 -16.47 -43.13
CA LEU A 422 14.66 -16.24 -43.94
C LEU A 422 13.43 -17.19 -43.94
N THR A 423 12.25 -16.72 -43.44
CA THR A 423 10.80 -16.92 -43.84
C THR A 423 9.76 -16.52 -42.75
N ALA A 424 8.43 -16.65 -42.95
CA ALA A 424 7.38 -16.08 -42.07
C ALA A 424 7.26 -16.73 -40.66
N ASP A 425 7.52 -18.03 -40.51
CA ASP A 425 7.69 -18.68 -39.19
C ASP A 425 8.92 -18.12 -38.46
N GLU A 426 9.84 -17.51 -39.21
CA GLU A 426 10.94 -16.78 -38.63
C GLU A 426 10.59 -15.38 -38.19
N TYR A 427 9.47 -14.77 -38.60
CA TYR A 427 9.04 -13.53 -37.96
C TYR A 427 8.68 -13.81 -36.50
N THR A 428 7.91 -14.87 -36.24
CA THR A 428 7.59 -15.34 -34.87
C THR A 428 8.84 -15.82 -34.15
N SER A 429 9.75 -16.54 -34.83
CA SER A 429 11.02 -16.96 -34.22
C SER A 429 11.98 -15.80 -33.97
N LEU A 430 11.97 -14.75 -34.79
CA LEU A 430 12.78 -13.54 -34.65
C LEU A 430 12.18 -12.60 -33.60
N GLU A 431 10.85 -12.53 -33.50
CA GLU A 431 10.15 -11.88 -32.39
C GLU A 431 10.49 -12.59 -31.08
N HIS A 432 10.38 -13.92 -31.03
CA HIS A 432 10.80 -14.73 -29.88
C HIS A 432 12.29 -14.53 -29.55
N THR A 433 13.18 -14.58 -30.54
CA THR A 433 14.61 -14.33 -30.36
C THR A 433 14.89 -12.90 -29.91
N SER A 434 14.11 -11.91 -30.37
CA SER A 434 14.25 -10.51 -29.98
C SER A 434 13.78 -10.29 -28.54
N TRP A 435 12.66 -10.89 -28.13
CA TRP A 435 12.19 -10.92 -26.76
C TRP A 435 13.14 -11.69 -25.84
N GLU A 436 13.69 -12.81 -26.29
CA GLU A 436 14.70 -13.58 -25.57
C GLU A 436 15.99 -12.77 -25.39
N LYS A 437 16.47 -12.08 -26.44
CA LYS A 437 17.61 -11.17 -26.35
C LYS A 437 17.31 -10.02 -25.40
N PHE A 438 16.16 -9.38 -25.50
CA PHE A 438 15.76 -8.31 -24.60
C PHE A 438 15.70 -8.79 -23.14
N TYR A 439 15.06 -9.93 -22.89
CA TYR A 439 15.03 -10.59 -21.59
C TYR A 439 16.44 -10.94 -21.10
N SER A 440 17.32 -11.43 -21.98
CA SER A 440 18.73 -11.71 -21.65
C SER A 440 19.50 -10.44 -21.25
N TYR A 441 19.26 -9.32 -21.93
CA TYR A 441 19.85 -8.03 -21.56
C TYR A 441 19.28 -7.54 -20.23
N CYS A 442 17.96 -7.61 -20.03
CA CYS A 442 17.31 -7.25 -18.78
C CYS A 442 17.85 -8.07 -17.60
N THR A 443 17.94 -9.39 -17.75
CA THR A 443 18.51 -10.30 -16.73
C THR A 443 20.00 -10.02 -16.51
N GLN A 444 20.78 -9.72 -17.56
CA GLN A 444 22.18 -9.33 -17.43
C GLN A 444 22.34 -8.03 -16.65
N TYR A 445 21.61 -6.97 -17.00
CA TYR A 445 21.64 -5.71 -16.26
C TYR A 445 21.15 -5.89 -14.82
N HIS A 446 20.13 -6.73 -14.59
CA HIS A 446 19.62 -7.05 -13.26
C HIS A 446 20.65 -7.83 -12.43
N SER A 447 21.35 -8.80 -13.02
CA SER A 447 22.44 -9.57 -12.40
C SER A 447 23.59 -8.65 -11.98
N VAL A 448 24.00 -7.72 -12.85
CA VAL A 448 25.03 -6.72 -12.53
C VAL A 448 24.58 -5.79 -11.39
N ALA A 449 23.32 -5.35 -11.40
CA ALA A 449 22.75 -4.48 -10.37
C ALA A 449 22.58 -5.18 -9.01
N ASN A 450 22.28 -6.48 -9.02
CA ASN A 450 22.08 -7.32 -7.83
C ASN A 450 23.37 -7.95 -7.30
N LYS A 451 24.52 -7.67 -7.92
CA LYS A 451 25.80 -8.16 -7.44
C LYS A 451 25.99 -7.75 -5.98
N PRO A 452 26.21 -8.70 -5.07
CA PRO A 452 26.25 -8.40 -3.66
C PRO A 452 27.61 -7.79 -3.28
N LEU A 453 27.57 -6.68 -2.53
CA LEU A 453 28.74 -5.92 -2.07
C LEU A 453 29.12 -6.30 -0.63
N GLY A 454 28.14 -6.52 0.23
CA GLY A 454 28.36 -6.90 1.63
C GLY A 454 27.10 -7.35 2.35
N LEU A 455 27.29 -7.89 3.55
CA LEU A 455 26.23 -8.34 4.45
C LEU A 455 26.08 -7.34 5.60
N PHE A 456 24.87 -7.21 6.15
CA PHE A 456 24.66 -6.50 7.41
C PHE A 456 23.80 -7.30 8.39
N LEU A 457 24.07 -7.08 9.68
CA LEU A 457 23.32 -7.61 10.81
C LEU A 457 23.20 -6.48 11.84
N ASP A 458 21.97 -6.14 12.21
CA ASP A 458 21.69 -5.28 13.34
C ASP A 458 21.57 -6.13 14.61
N PRO A 459 22.53 -6.03 15.56
CA PRO A 459 22.48 -6.80 16.79
C PRO A 459 21.34 -6.38 17.72
N ASN A 460 20.78 -5.17 17.55
CA ASN A 460 19.76 -4.63 18.43
C ASN A 460 18.35 -5.09 18.03
N THR A 461 18.05 -5.11 16.74
CA THR A 461 16.72 -5.47 16.21
C THR A 461 16.64 -6.90 15.67
N GLY A 462 17.78 -7.52 15.37
CA GLY A 462 17.86 -8.78 14.65
C GLY A 462 17.66 -8.66 13.13
N LEU A 463 17.66 -7.44 12.58
CA LEU A 463 17.54 -7.18 11.15
C LEU A 463 18.79 -7.67 10.39
N ILE A 464 18.58 -8.45 9.32
CA ILE A 464 19.66 -9.01 8.50
C ILE A 464 19.37 -8.71 7.04
N GLY A 465 20.41 -8.46 6.25
CA GLY A 465 20.23 -8.29 4.81
C GLY A 465 21.52 -8.15 4.03
N PHE A 466 21.38 -7.95 2.73
CA PHE A 466 22.47 -7.77 1.78
C PHE A 466 22.46 -6.36 1.22
N ILE A 467 23.64 -5.76 1.15
CA ILE A 467 23.88 -4.55 0.38
C ILE A 467 24.35 -5.00 -1.00
N LYS A 468 23.53 -4.77 -2.03
CA LYS A 468 23.88 -5.01 -3.43
C LYS A 468 24.35 -3.71 -4.07
N LYS A 469 24.86 -3.79 -5.30
CA LYS A 469 25.41 -2.63 -6.03
C LYS A 469 24.41 -1.49 -6.15
N ASN A 470 23.17 -1.79 -6.55
CA ASN A 470 22.12 -0.77 -6.67
C ASN A 470 20.94 -0.99 -5.71
N THR A 471 20.72 -2.22 -5.24
CA THR A 471 19.54 -2.60 -4.43
C THR A 471 19.91 -2.95 -2.98
N LEU A 472 18.90 -3.00 -2.13
CA LEU A 472 19.00 -3.52 -0.76
C LEU A 472 18.08 -4.75 -0.67
N SER A 473 18.48 -5.78 0.06
CA SER A 473 17.67 -6.97 0.26
C SER A 473 17.67 -7.35 1.72
N PHE A 474 16.54 -7.83 2.24
CA PHE A 474 16.39 -8.20 3.64
C PHE A 474 16.22 -9.71 3.73
N LEU A 475 16.69 -10.32 4.82
CA LEU A 475 16.49 -11.73 5.11
C LEU A 475 15.35 -11.88 6.11
N LYS A 476 14.28 -12.58 5.71
CA LYS A 476 13.24 -13.01 6.65
C LYS A 476 13.53 -14.43 7.13
N PRO A 477 13.32 -14.76 8.42
CA PRO A 477 13.32 -16.15 8.85
C PRO A 477 12.17 -16.90 8.18
N ALA A 478 12.43 -18.10 7.66
CA ALA A 478 11.36 -18.96 7.17
C ALA A 478 10.49 -19.42 8.36
N GLN A 479 9.16 -19.30 8.22
CA GLN A 479 8.23 -19.92 9.17
C GLN A 479 8.27 -21.44 9.01
N VAL A 480 7.90 -22.18 10.05
CA VAL A 480 7.92 -23.66 10.03
C VAL A 480 7.11 -24.24 8.87
N TYR A 481 5.96 -23.62 8.57
CA TYR A 481 5.12 -24.00 7.43
C TYR A 481 5.69 -23.52 6.09
N ASP A 482 6.29 -22.33 6.03
CA ASP A 482 7.02 -21.86 4.84
C ASP A 482 8.18 -22.84 4.51
N ASP A 483 8.88 -23.38 5.51
CA ASP A 483 9.95 -24.38 5.34
C ASP A 483 9.44 -25.73 4.78
N VAL A 484 8.20 -26.11 5.13
CA VAL A 484 7.53 -27.31 4.59
C VAL A 484 7.11 -27.10 3.13
N ILE A 485 6.66 -25.89 2.80
CA ILE A 485 6.15 -25.49 1.49
C ILE A 485 7.28 -25.17 0.49
N MET A 486 8.39 -24.59 0.94
CA MET A 486 9.52 -24.11 0.12
C MET A 486 10.49 -25.21 -0.38
N PHE A 487 10.05 -26.46 -0.38
CA PHE A 487 10.98 -27.56 -0.30
C PHE A 487 11.57 -28.02 -1.65
N ASN A 488 12.83 -27.62 -1.91
CA ASN A 488 13.58 -28.01 -3.12
C ASN A 488 14.62 -29.16 -2.92
N LYS A 489 14.67 -29.84 -1.76
CA LYS A 489 15.62 -30.96 -1.47
C LYS A 489 14.90 -32.18 -0.84
N THR A 490 15.59 -33.12 -0.18
CA THR A 490 15.00 -34.28 0.55
C THR A 490 14.84 -33.99 2.04
N PHE A 491 13.68 -34.33 2.63
CA PHE A 491 13.26 -33.85 3.96
C PHE A 491 13.86 -34.67 5.09
N ASP A 492 14.53 -34.00 6.04
CA ASP A 492 15.18 -34.62 7.21
C ASP A 492 14.33 -34.44 8.49
N ASN A 493 14.30 -35.48 9.33
CA ASN A 493 13.59 -35.53 10.63
C ASN A 493 13.96 -34.41 11.62
N SER A 494 15.06 -33.67 11.42
CA SER A 494 15.49 -32.61 12.34
C SER A 494 14.71 -31.29 12.19
N ARG A 495 13.93 -31.11 11.12
CA ARG A 495 13.33 -29.80 10.74
C ARG A 495 11.90 -29.60 11.25
N LEU A 496 11.12 -30.67 11.40
CA LEU A 496 9.68 -30.62 11.74
C LEU A 496 9.38 -30.54 13.26
N LYS A 497 10.39 -30.73 14.13
CA LYS A 497 10.27 -30.64 15.60
C LYS A 497 9.76 -29.31 16.16
N ARG A 498 9.56 -28.29 15.33
CA ARG A 498 9.02 -26.97 15.71
C ARG A 498 7.50 -26.84 15.52
N ALA A 499 6.84 -27.82 14.91
CA ALA A 499 5.41 -27.75 14.57
C ALA A 499 4.47 -28.33 15.64
N GLU A 500 4.99 -28.80 16.78
CA GLU A 500 4.21 -29.43 17.87
C GLU A 500 3.28 -30.57 17.42
N LEU A 501 3.62 -31.26 16.32
CA LEU A 501 2.86 -32.40 15.83
C LEU A 501 3.16 -33.65 16.67
N GLU A 502 2.21 -34.58 16.74
CA GLU A 502 2.47 -35.90 17.32
C GLU A 502 3.59 -36.62 16.55
N VAL A 503 4.55 -37.21 17.26
CA VAL A 503 5.78 -37.81 16.70
C VAL A 503 5.49 -38.86 15.60
N THR A 504 4.37 -39.58 15.72
CA THR A 504 3.91 -40.55 14.71
C THR A 504 3.47 -39.88 13.41
N LEU A 505 2.78 -38.74 13.50
CA LEU A 505 2.30 -37.96 12.36
C LEU A 505 3.44 -37.27 11.62
N GLU A 506 4.46 -36.78 12.33
CA GLU A 506 5.65 -36.14 11.73
C GLU A 506 6.32 -37.02 10.66
N THR A 507 6.54 -38.31 10.97
CA THR A 507 7.19 -39.23 10.03
C THR A 507 6.33 -39.55 8.80
N ASN A 508 5.00 -39.52 8.94
CA ASN A 508 4.05 -39.70 7.84
C ASN A 508 4.05 -38.47 6.92
N VAL A 509 4.00 -37.26 7.49
CA VAL A 509 4.07 -35.98 6.78
C VAL A 509 5.37 -35.88 5.96
N ILE A 510 6.52 -36.19 6.57
CA ILE A 510 7.83 -36.18 5.89
C ILE A 510 7.87 -37.13 4.69
N SER A 511 7.38 -38.36 4.88
CA SER A 511 7.38 -39.39 3.84
C SER A 511 6.46 -38.99 2.68
N PHE A 512 5.31 -38.38 2.98
CA PHE A 512 4.39 -37.83 1.99
C PHE A 512 5.01 -36.67 1.19
N LEU A 513 5.58 -35.68 1.88
CA LEU A 513 6.22 -34.52 1.23
C LEU A 513 7.38 -34.92 0.31
N ASN A 514 8.18 -35.92 0.70
CA ASN A 514 9.23 -36.46 -0.16
C ASN A 514 8.67 -37.12 -1.43
N ALA A 515 7.53 -37.81 -1.33
CA ALA A 515 6.87 -38.40 -2.49
C ALA A 515 6.25 -37.33 -3.41
N LEU A 516 5.59 -36.32 -2.83
CA LEU A 516 5.09 -35.15 -3.55
C LEU A 516 6.22 -34.43 -4.30
N LYS A 517 7.38 -34.23 -3.66
CA LYS A 517 8.52 -33.60 -4.31
C LYS A 517 9.04 -34.42 -5.50
N THR A 518 9.15 -35.74 -5.32
CA THR A 518 9.55 -36.65 -6.42
C THR A 518 8.57 -36.57 -7.59
N PHE A 519 7.27 -36.42 -7.32
CA PHE A 519 6.26 -36.19 -8.36
C PHE A 519 6.43 -34.83 -9.05
N SER A 520 6.53 -33.75 -8.26
CA SER A 520 6.72 -32.37 -8.71
C SER A 520 7.93 -32.19 -9.64
N ASP A 521 9.06 -32.84 -9.32
CA ASP A 521 10.28 -32.79 -10.15
C ASP A 521 10.11 -33.41 -11.55
N ASN A 522 9.03 -34.16 -11.81
CA ASN A 522 8.71 -34.72 -13.13
C ASN A 522 7.66 -33.91 -13.91
N LEU A 523 7.08 -32.86 -13.33
CA LEU A 523 6.15 -31.98 -14.04
C LEU A 523 6.92 -31.04 -14.98
N THR A 524 6.43 -30.87 -16.21
CA THR A 524 7.03 -29.95 -17.18
C THR A 524 6.52 -28.52 -16.99
N GLU A 525 7.30 -27.51 -17.35
CA GLU A 525 6.88 -26.10 -17.28
C GLU A 525 5.61 -25.83 -18.11
N GLU A 526 5.44 -26.51 -19.24
CA GLU A 526 4.25 -26.41 -20.09
C GLU A 526 2.98 -26.86 -19.36
N MET A 527 3.05 -27.98 -18.63
CA MET A 527 1.92 -28.47 -17.83
C MET A 527 1.54 -27.47 -16.73
N LEU A 528 2.53 -26.86 -16.07
CA LEU A 528 2.29 -25.87 -15.02
C LEU A 528 1.71 -24.57 -15.57
N LEU A 529 2.14 -24.15 -16.77
CA LEU A 529 1.60 -22.98 -17.47
C LEU A 529 0.15 -23.23 -17.92
N ASN A 530 -0.15 -24.41 -18.46
CA ASN A 530 -1.51 -24.79 -18.83
C ASN A 530 -2.45 -24.77 -17.61
N PHE A 531 -1.95 -25.18 -16.44
CA PHE A 531 -2.70 -25.05 -15.19
C PHE A 531 -3.00 -23.57 -14.87
N GLU A 532 -2.00 -22.70 -14.94
CA GLU A 532 -2.16 -21.26 -14.67
C GLU A 532 -3.14 -20.59 -15.66
N LEU A 533 -3.09 -20.96 -16.94
CA LEU A 533 -4.03 -20.47 -17.97
C LEU A 533 -5.47 -20.94 -17.74
N GLY A 534 -5.67 -22.20 -17.33
CA GLY A 534 -6.99 -22.71 -16.97
C GLY A 534 -7.59 -21.97 -15.77
N MET A 535 -6.75 -21.58 -14.80
CA MET A 535 -7.19 -20.74 -13.67
C MET A 535 -7.60 -19.33 -14.11
N GLU A 536 -6.84 -18.72 -15.03
CA GLU A 536 -7.16 -17.38 -15.56
C GLU A 536 -8.45 -17.33 -16.39
N THR A 537 -8.75 -18.40 -17.13
CA THR A 537 -9.97 -18.52 -17.92
C THR A 537 -11.21 -18.84 -17.08
N GLY A 538 -11.03 -19.29 -15.83
CA GLY A 538 -12.10 -19.61 -14.89
C GLY A 538 -12.66 -21.02 -15.06
N GLU A 539 -11.87 -21.96 -15.57
CA GLU A 539 -12.23 -23.38 -15.64
C GLU A 539 -12.29 -24.03 -14.25
N VAL A 540 -13.01 -25.15 -14.15
CA VAL A 540 -13.15 -25.89 -12.88
C VAL A 540 -11.81 -26.56 -12.55
N VAL A 541 -11.25 -26.23 -11.39
CA VAL A 541 -9.87 -26.55 -10.99
C VAL A 541 -9.60 -28.06 -10.99
N GLU A 542 -10.56 -28.84 -10.54
CA GLU A 542 -10.48 -30.30 -10.51
C GLU A 542 -10.45 -30.90 -11.92
N THR A 543 -11.10 -30.25 -12.90
CA THR A 543 -11.11 -30.70 -14.30
C THR A 543 -9.75 -30.42 -14.95
N ILE A 544 -9.19 -29.22 -14.73
CA ILE A 544 -7.85 -28.85 -15.18
C ILE A 544 -6.81 -29.85 -14.63
N ALA A 545 -6.90 -30.17 -13.33
CA ALA A 545 -6.00 -31.13 -12.70
C ALA A 545 -6.12 -32.54 -13.31
N GLN A 546 -7.35 -33.00 -13.57
CA GLN A 546 -7.59 -34.30 -14.20
C GLN A 546 -6.99 -34.37 -15.62
N GLU A 547 -7.22 -33.36 -16.45
CA GLU A 547 -6.69 -33.33 -17.82
C GLU A 547 -5.16 -33.33 -17.85
N ILE A 548 -4.51 -32.58 -16.97
CA ILE A 548 -3.06 -32.53 -16.87
C ILE A 548 -2.48 -33.86 -16.41
N VAL A 549 -3.10 -34.51 -15.41
CA VAL A 549 -2.65 -35.82 -14.92
C VAL A 549 -2.92 -36.92 -15.96
N ASP A 550 -4.03 -36.87 -16.68
CA ASP A 550 -4.32 -37.81 -17.78
C ASP A 550 -3.27 -37.69 -18.88
N ASN A 551 -2.94 -36.45 -19.29
CA ASN A 551 -1.87 -36.19 -20.26
C ASN A 551 -0.50 -36.67 -19.74
N PHE A 552 -0.21 -36.46 -18.45
CA PHE A 552 1.00 -36.96 -17.80
C PHE A 552 1.09 -38.49 -17.87
N LEU A 553 -0.01 -39.19 -17.57
CA LEU A 553 -0.07 -40.65 -17.65
C LEU A 553 0.05 -41.15 -19.10
N ILE A 554 -0.58 -40.50 -20.07
CA ILE A 554 -0.48 -40.88 -21.49
C ILE A 554 0.97 -40.78 -21.97
N VAL A 555 1.62 -39.64 -21.73
CA VAL A 555 3.04 -39.43 -22.08
C VAL A 555 3.93 -40.44 -21.35
N ALA A 556 3.64 -40.73 -20.09
CA ALA A 556 4.33 -41.76 -19.32
C ALA A 556 4.17 -43.17 -19.94
N THR A 557 3.01 -43.49 -20.51
CA THR A 557 2.76 -44.80 -21.14
C THR A 557 3.31 -44.95 -22.56
N ASP A 558 3.39 -43.88 -23.35
CA ASP A 558 3.87 -43.90 -24.74
C ASP A 558 5.40 -43.94 -24.86
N VAL A 559 6.12 -43.40 -23.87
CA VAL A 559 7.58 -43.51 -23.83
C VAL A 559 7.97 -44.85 -23.20
N THR A 560 8.49 -45.76 -24.03
CA THR A 560 9.09 -47.07 -23.66
C THR A 560 10.20 -47.03 -22.60
N THR A 561 10.48 -45.89 -21.96
CA THR A 561 11.45 -45.70 -20.87
C THR A 561 10.91 -46.03 -19.48
N LEU A 562 9.60 -46.13 -19.25
CA LEU A 562 9.05 -46.53 -17.94
C LEU A 562 9.17 -48.03 -17.60
N ASN A 563 10.00 -48.78 -18.33
CA ASN A 563 10.39 -50.14 -17.92
C ASN A 563 11.57 -50.17 -16.91
N ALA A 564 11.94 -49.06 -16.25
CA ALA A 564 13.00 -49.08 -15.22
C ALA A 564 12.91 -48.11 -14.01
N ASP A 565 11.90 -47.25 -13.85
CA ASP A 565 12.14 -45.96 -13.15
C ASP A 565 11.64 -45.80 -11.68
N PRO A 566 12.37 -45.03 -10.84
CA PRO A 566 12.21 -44.87 -9.39
C PRO A 566 10.82 -44.44 -8.89
N LEU A 567 10.00 -43.78 -9.71
CA LEU A 567 8.66 -43.30 -9.34
C LEU A 567 7.71 -44.44 -8.90
N LYS A 568 7.69 -45.54 -9.65
CA LYS A 568 6.79 -46.66 -9.32
C LYS A 568 7.16 -47.28 -7.97
N ASN A 569 8.46 -47.41 -7.71
CA ASN A 569 9.00 -47.95 -6.46
C ASN A 569 8.86 -46.98 -5.28
N THR A 570 9.00 -45.66 -5.48
CA THR A 570 8.79 -44.67 -4.41
C THR A 570 7.33 -44.63 -3.99
N PHE A 571 6.38 -44.67 -4.93
CA PHE A 571 4.94 -44.68 -4.62
C PHE A 571 4.44 -46.01 -4.07
N ASP A 572 4.97 -47.16 -4.53
CA ASP A 572 4.66 -48.47 -3.92
C ASP A 572 5.12 -48.52 -2.45
N ASN A 573 6.25 -47.87 -2.14
CA ASN A 573 6.76 -47.76 -0.78
C ASN A 573 6.04 -46.69 0.06
N LEU A 574 5.37 -45.70 -0.55
CA LEU A 574 4.63 -44.65 0.16
C LEU A 574 3.51 -45.27 1.00
N PHE A 575 2.61 -46.05 0.38
CA PHE A 575 1.47 -46.67 1.08
C PHE A 575 1.89 -47.62 2.21
N ILE A 576 3.09 -48.21 2.11
CA ILE A 576 3.66 -49.09 3.15
C ILE A 576 4.25 -48.26 4.30
N LYS A 577 4.90 -47.13 3.98
CA LYS A 577 5.58 -46.27 4.96
C LYS A 577 4.65 -45.28 5.66
N THR A 578 3.50 -44.94 5.06
CA THR A 578 2.57 -43.92 5.58
C THR A 578 1.18 -44.48 5.88
N PRO A 579 0.97 -45.18 7.01
CA PRO A 579 -0.34 -45.69 7.39
C PRO A 579 -1.37 -44.59 7.66
N LEU A 580 -0.91 -43.41 8.13
CA LEU A 580 -1.73 -42.23 8.49
C LEU A 580 -1.68 -41.15 7.39
N LEU A 581 -1.68 -41.58 6.12
CA LEU A 581 -1.56 -40.68 4.97
C LEU A 581 -2.63 -39.58 4.95
N ILE A 582 -3.88 -39.92 5.27
CA ILE A 582 -4.98 -38.95 5.25
C ILE A 582 -4.84 -37.93 6.38
N GLU A 583 -4.58 -38.38 7.62
CA GLU A 583 -4.38 -37.44 8.73
C GLU A 583 -3.17 -36.53 8.48
N ALA A 584 -2.13 -37.03 7.80
CA ALA A 584 -0.98 -36.22 7.40
C ALA A 584 -1.34 -35.13 6.40
N ILE A 585 -2.18 -35.43 5.39
CA ILE A 585 -2.67 -34.44 4.43
C ILE A 585 -3.59 -33.42 5.13
N GLU A 586 -4.51 -33.88 5.99
CA GLU A 586 -5.42 -33.00 6.74
C GLU A 586 -4.65 -32.03 7.65
N ALA A 587 -3.56 -32.47 8.29
CA ALA A 587 -2.70 -31.60 9.08
C ALA A 587 -1.99 -30.53 8.24
N ILE A 588 -1.56 -30.88 7.02
CA ILE A 588 -1.00 -29.92 6.06
C ILE A 588 -2.06 -28.91 5.62
N LEU A 589 -3.25 -29.38 5.24
CA LEU A 589 -4.37 -28.53 4.80
C LEU A 589 -4.79 -27.55 5.90
N LYS A 590 -4.88 -28.01 7.16
CA LYS A 590 -5.16 -27.14 8.31
C LYS A 590 -4.10 -26.05 8.51
N SER A 591 -2.85 -26.29 8.14
CA SER A 591 -1.80 -25.26 8.22
C SER A 591 -1.83 -24.21 7.11
N LEU A 592 -2.53 -24.52 6.01
CA LEU A 592 -2.73 -23.60 4.89
C LEU A 592 -3.85 -22.62 5.16
N ASP A 593 -4.76 -22.96 6.07
CA ASP A 593 -5.87 -22.11 6.47
C ASP A 593 -5.42 -20.94 7.34
N PHE A 594 -5.97 -19.77 7.06
CA PHE A 594 -5.78 -18.55 7.84
C PHE A 594 -7.04 -18.16 8.63
N GLU A 595 -8.11 -18.95 8.56
CA GLU A 595 -9.34 -18.74 9.33
C GLU A 595 -9.09 -18.93 10.83
N GLU A 596 -8.80 -17.82 11.52
CA GLU A 596 -8.94 -17.71 12.98
C GLU A 596 -10.01 -16.65 13.26
N THR A 597 -10.91 -16.91 14.20
CA THR A 597 -11.95 -15.96 14.63
C THR A 597 -11.27 -14.70 15.18
N VAL A 598 -11.21 -13.66 14.35
CA VAL A 598 -10.86 -12.31 14.81
C VAL A 598 -12.06 -11.83 15.60
N ASP A 599 -12.05 -11.98 16.91
CA ASP A 599 -13.08 -11.40 17.79
C ASP A 599 -13.13 -9.90 17.51
N THR A 600 -14.21 -9.44 16.88
CA THR A 600 -14.38 -8.05 16.43
C THR A 600 -14.45 -7.04 17.59
N GLU A 601 -14.48 -7.54 18.83
CA GLU A 601 -14.56 -6.76 20.08
C GLU A 601 -13.21 -6.68 20.80
N PHE A 602 -12.14 -6.32 20.10
CA PHE A 602 -10.91 -5.95 20.78
C PHE A 602 -11.09 -4.61 21.49
N SER A 603 -11.22 -4.66 22.83
CA SER A 603 -11.27 -3.50 23.70
C SER A 603 -10.14 -2.52 23.38
N THR A 604 -10.49 -1.25 23.26
CA THR A 604 -9.60 -0.14 22.88
C THR A 604 -8.54 0.20 23.93
N THR A 605 -8.39 -0.63 24.97
CA THR A 605 -7.62 -0.32 26.19
C THR A 605 -6.29 -1.06 26.31
N ASN A 606 -5.71 -1.56 25.22
CA ASN A 606 -4.35 -2.10 25.24
C ASN A 606 -3.31 -0.98 25.18
N THR A 607 -2.60 -0.77 26.29
CA THR A 607 -1.47 0.17 26.46
C THR A 607 -0.31 -0.03 25.45
N ILE A 608 -0.30 -1.14 24.70
CA ILE A 608 0.66 -1.47 23.64
C ILE A 608 0.32 -0.80 22.29
N MET A 609 -0.93 -0.37 22.09
CA MET A 609 -1.42 0.21 20.83
C MET A 609 -0.65 1.44 20.31
N PRO A 610 -0.20 2.40 21.15
CA PRO A 610 0.61 3.51 20.67
C PRO A 610 1.97 3.04 20.12
N ILE A 611 2.52 1.98 20.70
CA ILE A 611 3.90 1.54 20.50
C ILE A 611 4.08 0.80 19.16
N LEU A 612 3.06 0.04 18.71
CA LEU A 612 3.05 -0.66 17.41
C LEU A 612 2.41 0.12 16.26
N SER A 613 1.81 1.27 16.55
CA SER A 613 1.05 2.04 15.57
C SER A 613 1.86 2.38 14.30
N GLN A 614 3.18 2.52 14.42
CA GLN A 614 4.08 2.91 13.33
C GLN A 614 4.99 1.78 12.83
N PHE A 615 4.93 0.58 13.41
CA PHE A 615 5.81 -0.53 13.02
C PHE A 615 5.69 -0.81 11.52
N LEU A 616 6.80 -0.81 10.78
CA LEU A 616 6.84 -1.04 9.32
C LEU A 616 5.92 -0.11 8.50
N SER A 617 5.65 1.12 8.96
CA SER A 617 4.73 2.05 8.27
C SER A 617 5.38 2.93 7.19
N SER A 618 6.71 2.93 7.10
CA SER A 618 7.45 3.62 6.04
C SER A 618 7.23 2.98 4.66
N ASN A 619 7.60 3.70 3.60
CA ASN A 619 7.56 3.18 2.23
C ASN A 619 8.44 1.93 2.08
N VAL A 620 9.60 1.87 2.75
CA VAL A 620 10.48 0.68 2.75
C VAL A 620 9.84 -0.47 3.51
N GLY A 621 9.25 -0.20 4.67
CA GLY A 621 8.53 -1.18 5.48
C GLY A 621 7.34 -1.78 4.73
N ILE A 622 6.58 -0.97 4.00
CA ILE A 622 5.46 -1.42 3.15
C ILE A 622 5.98 -2.28 2.00
N CYS A 623 7.08 -1.91 1.34
CA CYS A 623 7.68 -2.75 0.30
C CYS A 623 8.10 -4.12 0.86
N LEU A 624 8.75 -4.12 2.03
CA LEU A 624 9.16 -5.34 2.72
C LEU A 624 7.95 -6.23 3.05
N LEU A 625 6.87 -5.67 3.60
CA LEU A 625 5.65 -6.40 3.92
C LEU A 625 4.97 -6.94 2.66
N SER A 626 4.80 -6.09 1.64
CA SER A 626 4.14 -6.45 0.38
C SER A 626 4.88 -7.59 -0.32
N GLU A 627 6.21 -7.52 -0.40
CA GLU A 627 7.02 -8.56 -1.01
C GLU A 627 7.03 -9.84 -0.19
N SER A 628 7.09 -9.74 1.14
CA SER A 628 7.03 -10.90 2.04
C SER A 628 5.71 -11.66 1.91
N ILE A 629 4.60 -10.94 1.81
CA ILE A 629 3.26 -11.51 1.62
C ILE A 629 3.14 -12.13 0.23
N ARG A 630 3.61 -11.43 -0.83
CA ARG A 630 3.63 -11.98 -2.19
C ARG A 630 4.38 -13.30 -2.27
N GLN A 631 5.56 -13.38 -1.67
CA GLN A 631 6.34 -14.62 -1.60
C GLN A 631 5.54 -15.73 -0.91
N VAL A 632 4.94 -15.46 0.26
CA VAL A 632 4.13 -16.46 0.99
C VAL A 632 2.93 -16.94 0.15
N SER A 633 2.20 -16.02 -0.47
CA SER A 633 1.05 -16.36 -1.32
C SER A 633 1.45 -17.21 -2.51
N ARG A 634 2.52 -16.85 -3.24
CA ARG A 634 2.99 -17.61 -4.42
C ARG A 634 3.53 -18.99 -4.04
N MET A 635 4.26 -19.08 -2.93
CA MET A 635 4.77 -20.34 -2.40
C MET A 635 3.63 -21.30 -2.05
N ARG A 636 2.60 -20.81 -1.34
CA ARG A 636 1.39 -21.59 -1.01
C ARG A 636 0.61 -22.00 -2.24
N TYR A 637 0.42 -21.10 -3.20
CA TYR A 637 -0.26 -21.40 -4.47
C TYR A 637 0.44 -22.55 -5.22
N ASN A 638 1.77 -22.46 -5.41
CA ASN A 638 2.54 -23.49 -6.10
C ASN A 638 2.42 -24.85 -5.39
N PHE A 639 2.53 -24.86 -4.07
CA PHE A 639 2.38 -26.07 -3.27
C PHE A 639 0.99 -26.68 -3.36
N CYS A 640 -0.08 -25.89 -3.25
CA CYS A 640 -1.45 -26.37 -3.38
C CYS A 640 -1.73 -26.94 -4.79
N ARG A 641 -1.16 -26.33 -5.84
CA ARG A 641 -1.27 -26.83 -7.22
C ARG A 641 -0.62 -28.20 -7.36
N GLU A 642 0.61 -28.34 -6.90
CA GLU A 642 1.34 -29.59 -6.94
C GLU A 642 0.69 -30.67 -6.07
N LEU A 643 0.17 -30.29 -4.90
CA LEU A 643 -0.58 -31.17 -4.01
C LEU A 643 -1.85 -31.70 -4.70
N LEU A 644 -2.64 -30.83 -5.35
CA LEU A 644 -3.85 -31.23 -6.07
C LEU A 644 -3.54 -32.18 -7.23
N LEU A 645 -2.51 -31.87 -8.03
CA LEU A 645 -2.05 -32.76 -9.12
C LEU A 645 -1.58 -34.12 -8.57
N PHE A 646 -0.95 -34.12 -7.40
CA PHE A 646 -0.52 -35.37 -6.78
C PHE A 646 -1.69 -36.16 -6.19
N GLU A 647 -2.66 -35.52 -5.54
CA GLU A 647 -3.87 -36.16 -5.02
C GLU A 647 -4.72 -36.78 -6.13
N THR A 648 -4.87 -36.05 -7.25
CA THR A 648 -5.56 -36.56 -8.45
C THR A 648 -4.81 -37.72 -9.09
N PHE A 649 -3.47 -37.68 -9.16
CA PHE A 649 -2.64 -38.81 -9.56
C PHE A 649 -2.81 -40.04 -8.64
N LEU A 650 -2.83 -39.84 -7.31
CA LEU A 650 -3.07 -40.91 -6.34
C LEU A 650 -4.46 -41.54 -6.52
N LEU A 651 -5.48 -40.76 -6.87
CA LEU A 651 -6.82 -41.25 -7.18
C LEU A 651 -6.87 -42.13 -8.45
N GLN A 652 -5.90 -42.03 -9.35
CA GLN A 652 -5.83 -42.84 -10.57
C GLN A 652 -5.04 -44.15 -10.38
N LEU A 653 -4.19 -44.23 -9.35
CA LEU A 653 -3.42 -45.43 -8.98
C LEU A 653 -4.23 -46.51 -8.22
N ARG A 654 -5.55 -46.59 -8.44
CA ARG A 654 -6.61 -47.27 -7.65
C ARG A 654 -6.35 -48.74 -7.25
N ASP A 655 -5.40 -49.43 -7.87
CA ASP A 655 -5.22 -50.89 -7.76
C ASP A 655 -4.02 -51.35 -6.91
N LYS A 656 -3.38 -50.46 -6.13
CA LYS A 656 -2.16 -50.80 -5.35
C LYS A 656 -2.44 -51.16 -3.88
N LYS A 657 -1.71 -52.16 -3.37
CA LYS A 657 -1.84 -52.71 -2.00
C LYS A 657 -1.66 -51.61 -0.94
N GLY A 658 -2.69 -51.38 -0.11
CA GLY A 658 -2.64 -50.47 1.04
C GLY A 658 -3.59 -49.27 0.98
N PHE A 659 -4.11 -48.94 -0.21
CA PHE A 659 -5.11 -47.88 -0.40
C PHE A 659 -6.52 -48.50 -0.35
N THR A 660 -7.16 -48.44 0.82
CA THR A 660 -8.47 -49.07 1.05
C THR A 660 -9.61 -48.22 0.48
N ALA A 661 -10.69 -48.83 -0.01
CA ALA A 661 -11.89 -48.16 -0.53
C ALA A 661 -12.37 -46.92 0.29
N PRO A 662 -12.49 -46.97 1.64
CA PRO A 662 -12.91 -45.80 2.42
C PRO A 662 -11.91 -44.64 2.40
N LYS A 663 -10.61 -44.93 2.26
CA LYS A 663 -9.56 -43.89 2.12
C LYS A 663 -9.66 -43.19 0.76
N ILE A 664 -9.97 -43.93 -0.30
CA ILE A 664 -10.19 -43.38 -1.65
C ILE A 664 -11.43 -42.47 -1.65
N GLU A 665 -12.51 -42.94 -1.04
CA GLU A 665 -13.77 -42.19 -0.95
C GLU A 665 -13.56 -40.89 -0.17
N LYS A 666 -12.90 -40.93 0.99
CA LYS A 666 -12.58 -39.73 1.78
C LYS A 666 -11.68 -38.75 1.00
N MET A 667 -10.71 -39.26 0.24
CA MET A 667 -9.84 -38.44 -0.61
C MET A 667 -10.62 -37.73 -1.72
N HIS A 668 -11.52 -38.43 -2.40
CA HIS A 668 -12.35 -37.88 -3.46
C HIS A 668 -13.43 -36.89 -2.95
N THR A 669 -14.03 -37.17 -1.79
CA THR A 669 -15.19 -36.41 -1.27
C THR A 669 -14.81 -35.22 -0.41
N SER A 670 -13.69 -35.27 0.30
CA SER A 670 -13.29 -34.24 1.24
C SER A 670 -11.95 -33.61 0.89
N ILE A 671 -10.90 -34.41 0.68
CA ILE A 671 -9.53 -33.87 0.57
C ILE A 671 -9.37 -33.05 -0.71
N VAL A 672 -9.64 -33.65 -1.88
CA VAL A 672 -9.45 -32.99 -3.19
C VAL A 672 -10.27 -31.69 -3.30
N PRO A 673 -11.57 -31.65 -2.94
CA PRO A 673 -12.33 -30.40 -2.93
C PRO A 673 -11.76 -29.35 -1.96
N THR A 674 -11.32 -29.75 -0.77
CA THR A 674 -10.70 -28.84 0.20
C THR A 674 -9.38 -28.27 -0.34
N THR A 675 -8.53 -29.10 -0.97
CA THR A 675 -7.30 -28.64 -1.64
C THR A 675 -7.61 -27.68 -2.78
N ALA A 676 -8.66 -27.92 -3.58
CA ALA A 676 -9.09 -27.04 -4.66
C ALA A 676 -9.54 -25.66 -4.12
N ILE A 677 -10.32 -25.63 -3.04
CA ILE A 677 -10.73 -24.38 -2.37
C ILE A 677 -9.51 -23.60 -1.85
N TYR A 678 -8.56 -24.26 -1.16
CA TYR A 678 -7.35 -23.58 -0.69
C TYR A 678 -6.44 -23.11 -1.82
N LEU A 679 -6.37 -23.85 -2.93
CA LEU A 679 -5.66 -23.43 -4.13
C LEU A 679 -6.27 -22.16 -4.73
N GLN A 680 -7.60 -22.10 -4.85
CA GLN A 680 -8.32 -20.91 -5.33
C GLN A 680 -8.14 -19.73 -4.38
N ALA A 681 -8.16 -19.95 -3.06
CA ALA A 681 -7.88 -18.92 -2.06
C ALA A 681 -6.44 -18.38 -2.19
N CYS A 682 -5.45 -19.26 -2.40
CA CYS A 682 -4.06 -18.85 -2.61
C CYS A 682 -3.87 -18.11 -3.94
N TYR A 683 -4.58 -18.53 -5.00
CA TYR A 683 -4.59 -17.83 -6.28
C TYR A 683 -5.17 -16.41 -6.15
N PHE A 684 -6.29 -16.27 -5.42
CA PHE A 684 -6.86 -14.98 -5.07
C PHE A 684 -5.85 -14.10 -4.32
N MET A 685 -5.12 -14.65 -3.35
CA MET A 685 -4.08 -13.91 -2.64
C MET A 685 -2.94 -13.48 -3.57
N CYS A 686 -2.56 -14.29 -4.55
CA CYS A 686 -1.59 -13.90 -5.59
C CYS A 686 -2.13 -12.73 -6.44
N TRP A 687 -3.41 -12.78 -6.85
CA TRP A 687 -4.07 -11.68 -7.56
C TRP A 687 -4.04 -10.37 -6.76
N VAL A 688 -4.30 -10.40 -5.45
CA VAL A 688 -4.19 -9.20 -4.58
C VAL A 688 -2.75 -8.66 -4.51
N CYS A 689 -1.75 -9.55 -4.52
CA CYS A 689 -0.33 -9.17 -4.43
C CYS A 689 0.25 -8.64 -5.74
N GLU A 690 -0.23 -9.13 -6.89
CA GLU A 690 0.39 -8.90 -8.20
C GLU A 690 -0.38 -7.87 -9.04
N THR A 691 -1.69 -7.71 -8.82
CA THR A 691 -2.53 -6.81 -9.62
C THR A 691 -2.25 -5.34 -9.30
N PRO A 692 -1.94 -4.51 -10.30
CA PRO A 692 -1.74 -3.08 -10.10
C PRO A 692 -3.07 -2.34 -9.87
N MET A 693 -3.12 -1.46 -8.87
CA MET A 693 -4.22 -0.56 -8.58
C MET A 693 -3.89 0.85 -9.08
N ARG A 694 -4.69 1.36 -10.02
CA ARG A 694 -4.49 2.70 -10.62
C ARG A 694 -5.21 3.76 -9.79
N CYS A 695 -4.46 4.68 -9.19
CA CYS A 695 -5.01 5.80 -8.41
C CYS A 695 -4.66 7.15 -9.05
N ASP A 696 -4.73 7.28 -10.38
CA ASP A 696 -4.32 8.53 -11.04
C ASP A 696 -5.32 9.66 -10.75
N GLY A 697 -4.77 10.83 -10.41
CA GLY A 697 -5.42 11.94 -9.70
C GLY A 697 -6.47 12.76 -10.46
N ASN A 698 -6.92 12.34 -11.64
CA ASN A 698 -7.93 13.05 -12.40
C ASN A 698 -9.24 12.24 -12.45
N VAL A 699 -9.89 12.12 -11.30
CA VAL A 699 -11.23 11.51 -11.24
C VAL A 699 -12.24 12.60 -11.61
N VAL A 700 -12.57 12.67 -12.90
CA VAL A 700 -13.86 13.24 -13.32
C VAL A 700 -14.94 12.53 -12.50
N GLY A 701 -15.79 13.27 -11.77
CA GLY A 701 -16.82 12.68 -10.90
C GLY A 701 -16.44 12.49 -9.43
N LEU A 702 -15.42 13.18 -8.90
CA LEU A 702 -15.06 13.10 -7.47
C LEU A 702 -16.24 13.43 -6.53
N GLU A 703 -17.09 14.40 -6.89
CA GLU A 703 -18.29 14.74 -6.12
C GLU A 703 -19.33 13.60 -6.11
N GLU A 704 -19.50 12.89 -7.24
CA GLU A 704 -20.35 11.71 -7.33
C GLU A 704 -19.82 10.59 -6.43
N VAL A 705 -18.51 10.31 -6.48
CA VAL A 705 -17.87 9.31 -5.60
C VAL A 705 -18.01 9.68 -4.12
N ILE A 706 -17.82 10.96 -3.76
CA ILE A 706 -17.98 11.41 -2.37
C ILE A 706 -19.43 11.25 -1.90
N SER A 707 -20.40 11.62 -2.75
CA SER A 707 -21.83 11.45 -2.43
C SER A 707 -22.20 9.97 -2.28
N GLN A 708 -21.71 9.08 -3.14
CA GLN A 708 -21.90 7.62 -3.01
C GLN A 708 -21.35 7.10 -1.68
N LEU A 709 -20.10 7.46 -1.35
CA LEU A 709 -19.45 7.03 -0.11
C LEU A 709 -20.18 7.56 1.13
N SER A 710 -20.80 8.74 1.05
CA SER A 710 -21.61 9.28 2.14
C SER A 710 -22.90 8.46 2.38
N VAL A 711 -23.57 8.00 1.31
CA VAL A 711 -24.78 7.15 1.43
C VAL A 711 -24.43 5.75 1.98
N LEU A 712 -23.23 5.27 1.67
CA LEU A 712 -22.70 4.00 2.16
C LEU A 712 -22.08 4.10 3.58
N ASP A 713 -22.14 5.26 4.23
CA ASP A 713 -21.54 5.53 5.55
C ASP A 713 -20.01 5.30 5.61
N MET A 714 -19.32 5.44 4.47
CA MET A 714 -17.87 5.19 4.30
C MET A 714 -17.02 6.45 4.54
N ASN A 715 -17.22 7.08 5.69
CA ASN A 715 -16.65 8.39 6.02
C ASN A 715 -15.11 8.46 5.99
N GLU A 716 -14.43 7.36 6.32
CA GLU A 716 -12.95 7.28 6.28
C GLU A 716 -12.39 7.60 4.89
N TYR A 717 -13.05 7.10 3.84
CA TYR A 717 -12.62 7.23 2.46
C TYR A 717 -12.94 8.62 1.87
N ILE A 718 -13.96 9.30 2.41
CA ILE A 718 -14.33 10.67 1.97
C ILE A 718 -13.19 11.65 2.23
N ASN A 719 -12.59 11.61 3.42
CA ASN A 719 -11.49 12.51 3.80
C ASN A 719 -10.24 12.25 2.96
N MET A 720 -9.96 11.00 2.62
CA MET A 720 -8.81 10.61 1.79
C MET A 720 -8.97 11.08 0.34
N ASN A 721 -10.16 10.96 -0.23
CA ASN A 721 -10.44 11.46 -1.58
C ASN A 721 -10.39 12.99 -1.66
N ARG A 722 -10.69 13.71 -0.56
CA ARG A 722 -10.55 15.18 -0.45
C ARG A 722 -9.12 15.66 -0.24
N GLY A 723 -8.26 14.86 0.39
CA GLY A 723 -6.94 15.26 0.91
C GLY A 723 -5.76 15.33 -0.08
N LYS A 724 -5.99 15.36 -1.40
CA LYS A 724 -4.91 15.44 -2.40
C LYS A 724 -4.35 16.86 -2.54
N GLN A 725 -3.68 17.37 -1.50
CA GLN A 725 -2.73 18.48 -1.68
C GLN A 725 -1.40 17.93 -2.20
N GLU A 726 -0.76 18.67 -3.10
CA GLU A 726 0.56 18.38 -3.66
C GLU A 726 1.54 18.01 -2.55
N SER A 727 1.83 16.72 -2.41
CA SER A 727 2.78 16.25 -1.42
C SER A 727 4.17 16.83 -1.75
N PRO A 728 4.99 17.18 -0.74
CA PRO A 728 6.41 17.42 -0.97
C PRO A 728 6.98 16.21 -1.70
N LYS A 729 7.85 16.44 -2.70
CA LYS A 729 8.47 15.43 -3.59
C LYS A 729 9.11 14.28 -2.80
N THR A 730 8.31 13.32 -2.36
CA THR A 730 8.74 12.07 -1.77
C THR A 730 8.83 11.06 -2.90
N ASN A 731 9.88 10.23 -2.90
CA ASN A 731 10.02 9.19 -3.90
C ASN A 731 8.95 8.11 -3.64
N ASP A 732 7.88 8.09 -4.44
CA ASP A 732 6.92 6.99 -4.45
C ASP A 732 7.51 5.83 -5.26
N PHE A 733 8.39 5.07 -4.62
CA PHE A 733 8.92 3.80 -5.15
C PHE A 733 8.10 2.60 -4.66
N VAL A 734 7.03 2.83 -3.89
CA VAL A 734 6.20 1.76 -3.35
C VAL A 734 5.50 1.06 -4.54
N PRO A 735 5.43 -0.29 -4.54
CA PRO A 735 4.67 -0.99 -5.55
C PRO A 735 3.26 -0.41 -5.62
N LYS A 736 2.68 -0.30 -6.81
CA LYS A 736 1.31 0.18 -7.00
C LYS A 736 0.32 -0.98 -7.10
N THR A 737 0.52 -2.02 -6.30
CA THR A 737 -0.37 -3.20 -6.23
C THR A 737 -1.56 -2.95 -5.33
N ILE A 738 -2.61 -3.77 -5.42
CA ILE A 738 -3.74 -3.72 -4.48
C ILE A 738 -3.24 -3.90 -3.04
N LEU A 739 -2.41 -4.92 -2.80
CA LEU A 739 -1.84 -5.21 -1.49
C LEU A 739 -1.07 -4.02 -0.90
N SER A 740 -0.11 -3.48 -1.66
CA SER A 740 0.72 -2.37 -1.16
C SER A 740 -0.11 -1.14 -0.86
N ARG A 741 -1.13 -0.82 -1.67
CA ARG A 741 -2.07 0.28 -1.42
C ARG A 741 -2.99 0.01 -0.23
N PHE A 742 -3.40 -1.24 -0.02
CA PHE A 742 -4.15 -1.66 1.17
C PHE A 742 -3.33 -1.54 2.46
N ILE A 743 -2.08 -2.02 2.45
CA ILE A 743 -1.16 -1.88 3.61
C ILE A 743 -0.91 -0.39 3.90
N HIS A 744 -0.81 0.39 2.83
CA HIS A 744 -0.64 1.83 2.89
C HIS A 744 -1.90 2.55 3.41
N HIS A 745 -3.10 2.05 3.13
CA HIS A 745 -4.37 2.64 3.59
C HIS A 745 -4.54 2.52 5.10
N ASN A 746 -4.80 3.66 5.76
CA ASN A 746 -4.82 3.79 7.22
C ASN A 746 -3.63 3.12 7.92
N ARG A 747 -2.51 2.96 7.19
CA ARG A 747 -1.35 2.15 7.59
C ARG A 747 -1.78 0.85 8.23
N CYS A 748 -2.67 0.09 7.58
CA CYS A 748 -3.17 -1.20 8.04
C CYS A 748 -3.35 -1.28 9.57
N SER A 749 -4.05 -0.29 10.13
CA SER A 749 -4.22 -0.13 11.57
C SER A 749 -4.81 -1.39 12.19
N LEU A 750 -5.81 -1.99 11.53
CA LEU A 750 -6.38 -3.31 11.83
C LEU A 750 -5.31 -4.40 11.97
N GLY A 751 -4.39 -4.53 11.01
CA GLY A 751 -3.33 -5.54 11.06
C GLY A 751 -2.38 -5.33 12.23
N ARG A 752 -2.14 -4.06 12.61
CA ARG A 752 -1.34 -3.71 13.80
C ARG A 752 -2.08 -3.98 15.11
N ARG A 753 -3.41 -3.89 15.13
CA ARG A 753 -4.24 -4.33 16.26
C ARG A 753 -4.14 -5.83 16.47
N LEU A 754 -4.25 -6.59 15.39
CA LEU A 754 -4.05 -8.04 15.43
C LEU A 754 -2.64 -8.40 15.88
N LEU A 755 -1.63 -7.68 15.37
CA LEU A 755 -0.25 -7.85 15.82
C LEU A 755 -0.11 -7.59 17.32
N SER A 756 -0.70 -6.51 17.85
CA SER A 756 -0.56 -6.19 19.28
C SER A 756 -1.21 -7.25 20.17
N ALA A 757 -2.36 -7.79 19.77
CA ALA A 757 -3.00 -8.91 20.46
C ALA A 757 -2.14 -10.18 20.42
N LYS A 758 -1.61 -10.55 19.24
CA LYS A 758 -0.75 -11.74 19.07
C LYS A 758 0.59 -11.60 19.79
N PHE A 759 1.17 -10.40 19.78
CA PHE A 759 2.46 -10.13 20.42
C PHE A 759 2.36 -10.12 21.95
N ALA A 760 1.22 -9.70 22.51
CA ALA A 760 0.97 -9.75 23.96
C ALA A 760 0.88 -11.19 24.50
N ALA A 761 0.56 -12.17 23.66
CA ALA A 761 0.50 -13.58 24.02
C ALA A 761 1.87 -14.29 23.98
N VAL A 762 2.93 -13.65 23.46
CA VAL A 762 4.27 -14.23 23.37
C VAL A 762 5.06 -13.95 24.65
N ASP A 763 5.12 -14.94 25.55
CA ASP A 763 5.92 -14.88 26.77
C ASP A 763 7.43 -14.74 26.45
N GLY A 764 8.10 -13.76 27.07
CA GLY A 764 9.55 -13.65 27.05
C GLY A 764 10.18 -12.99 25.82
N ALA A 765 9.43 -12.19 25.05
CA ALA A 765 9.98 -11.37 23.96
C ALA A 765 10.94 -10.30 24.48
N SER A 766 12.20 -10.68 24.72
CA SER A 766 13.29 -9.75 24.95
C SER A 766 13.39 -8.79 23.76
N THR A 767 13.56 -7.50 24.01
CA THR A 767 13.61 -6.43 23.00
C THR A 767 14.65 -6.64 21.89
N ALA A 768 15.58 -7.58 22.03
CA ALA A 768 16.68 -7.83 21.09
C ALA A 768 16.31 -8.57 19.79
N GLU A 769 15.19 -9.31 19.75
CA GLU A 769 14.75 -10.09 18.57
C GLU A 769 13.40 -9.61 18.01
N THR A 770 13.20 -8.31 18.06
CA THR A 770 11.94 -7.68 17.65
C THR A 770 11.60 -7.98 16.18
N TYR A 771 12.57 -7.87 15.26
CA TYR A 771 12.30 -8.02 13.83
C TYR A 771 11.98 -9.47 13.43
N THR A 772 12.75 -10.43 13.94
CA THR A 772 12.62 -11.86 13.62
C THR A 772 11.31 -12.45 14.12
N THR A 773 10.75 -11.90 15.21
CA THR A 773 9.48 -12.35 15.80
C THR A 773 8.27 -11.54 15.30
N ALA A 774 8.38 -10.20 15.22
CA ALA A 774 7.25 -9.35 14.87
C ALA A 774 6.93 -9.33 13.37
N LEU A 775 7.92 -9.44 12.47
CA LEU A 775 7.66 -9.43 11.03
C LEU A 775 6.78 -10.62 10.59
N PRO A 776 7.07 -11.89 10.95
CA PRO A 776 6.23 -13.01 10.55
C PRO A 776 4.80 -12.92 11.13
N LEU A 777 4.65 -12.42 12.36
CA LEU A 777 3.34 -12.17 12.96
C LEU A 777 2.56 -11.08 12.20
N MET A 778 3.23 -10.00 11.79
CA MET A 778 2.59 -8.93 11.01
C MET A 778 2.16 -9.41 9.63
N VAL A 779 3.01 -10.18 8.94
CA VAL A 779 2.68 -10.80 7.64
C VAL A 779 1.44 -11.68 7.78
N HIS A 780 1.40 -12.52 8.82
CA HIS A 780 0.26 -13.39 9.11
C HIS A 780 -1.01 -12.60 9.44
N SER A 781 -0.94 -11.55 10.27
CA SER A 781 -2.08 -10.67 10.56
C SER A 781 -2.67 -10.01 9.32
N ILE A 782 -1.84 -9.59 8.36
CA ILE A 782 -2.33 -9.01 7.09
C ILE A 782 -2.97 -10.10 6.21
N LEU A 783 -2.36 -11.29 6.12
CA LEU A 783 -2.92 -12.42 5.38
C LEU A 783 -4.31 -12.79 5.92
N GLN A 784 -4.51 -12.81 7.24
CA GLN A 784 -5.81 -13.06 7.86
C GLN A 784 -6.88 -12.02 7.48
N LEU A 785 -6.51 -10.73 7.41
CA LEU A 785 -7.45 -9.66 7.03
C LEU A 785 -7.89 -9.72 5.56
N LEU A 786 -7.05 -10.29 4.70
CA LEU A 786 -7.29 -10.38 3.26
C LEU A 786 -7.79 -11.77 2.83
N TRP A 787 -7.86 -12.72 3.76
CA TRP A 787 -8.26 -14.09 3.46
C TRP A 787 -9.70 -14.12 2.94
N PRO A 788 -9.95 -14.71 1.75
CA PRO A 788 -11.27 -14.67 1.11
C PRO A 788 -12.33 -15.50 1.84
N MET A 789 -11.92 -16.50 2.61
CA MET A 789 -12.80 -17.34 3.44
C MET A 789 -12.87 -16.76 4.86
N SER A 790 -13.25 -15.50 4.95
CA SER A 790 -13.47 -14.83 6.23
C SER A 790 -14.75 -14.00 6.17
N ASN A 791 -15.40 -13.83 7.32
CA ASN A 791 -16.54 -12.92 7.45
C ASN A 791 -16.14 -11.45 7.32
N MET A 792 -14.84 -11.16 7.18
CA MET A 792 -14.32 -9.81 7.03
C MET A 792 -14.46 -9.33 5.59
N PHE A 793 -15.00 -8.12 5.42
CA PHE A 793 -15.29 -7.54 4.11
C PHE A 793 -14.44 -6.29 3.80
N TYR A 794 -13.21 -6.24 4.34
CA TYR A 794 -12.36 -5.04 4.26
C TYR A 794 -11.79 -4.74 2.88
N LEU A 795 -11.35 -5.76 2.14
CA LEU A 795 -10.73 -5.54 0.83
C LEU A 795 -11.72 -4.97 -0.19
N PRO A 796 -12.95 -5.48 -0.33
CA PRO A 796 -13.91 -4.92 -1.27
C PRO A 796 -14.37 -3.52 -0.86
N GLU A 797 -14.53 -3.27 0.44
CA GLU A 797 -14.77 -1.93 0.99
C GLU A 797 -13.66 -0.93 0.63
N PHE A 798 -12.42 -1.38 0.74
CA PHE A 798 -11.25 -0.60 0.34
C PHE A 798 -11.27 -0.29 -1.17
N LEU A 799 -11.53 -1.28 -2.01
CA LEU A 799 -11.62 -1.07 -3.47
C LEU A 799 -12.75 -0.11 -3.85
N LEU A 800 -13.90 -0.21 -3.17
CA LEU A 800 -15.05 0.66 -3.36
C LEU A 800 -14.75 2.10 -2.92
N GLY A 801 -14.06 2.27 -1.79
CA GLY A 801 -13.61 3.57 -1.29
C GLY A 801 -12.72 4.35 -2.26
N TYR A 802 -11.95 3.64 -3.09
CA TYR A 802 -11.10 4.21 -4.14
C TYR A 802 -11.74 4.21 -5.54
N GLY A 803 -13.02 3.83 -5.66
CA GLY A 803 -13.76 3.80 -6.92
C GLY A 803 -13.22 2.80 -7.95
N GLN A 804 -12.60 1.70 -7.51
CA GLN A 804 -11.97 0.71 -8.40
C GLN A 804 -12.98 -0.33 -8.91
N TYR A 805 -13.97 0.11 -9.69
CA TYR A 805 -15.09 -0.73 -10.12
C TYR A 805 -14.68 -1.96 -10.96
N GLN A 806 -13.66 -1.83 -11.82
CA GLN A 806 -13.16 -2.96 -12.61
C GLN A 806 -12.53 -4.04 -11.73
N LEU A 807 -11.79 -3.65 -10.69
CA LEU A 807 -11.19 -4.60 -9.75
C LEU A 807 -12.25 -5.27 -8.87
N ILE A 808 -13.36 -4.59 -8.56
CA ILE A 808 -14.50 -5.18 -7.85
C ILE A 808 -15.18 -6.26 -8.70
N LEU A 809 -15.35 -6.05 -10.02
CA LEU A 809 -15.90 -7.08 -10.91
C LEU A 809 -14.96 -8.30 -11.02
N GLN A 810 -13.65 -8.08 -11.11
CA GLN A 810 -12.69 -9.18 -11.09
C GLN A 810 -12.72 -9.93 -9.76
N TYR A 811 -12.80 -9.21 -8.64
CA TYR A 811 -12.94 -9.78 -7.30
C TYR A 811 -14.16 -10.69 -7.19
N THR A 812 -15.33 -10.26 -7.68
CA THR A 812 -16.53 -11.11 -7.64
C THR A 812 -16.41 -12.30 -8.58
N GLN A 813 -15.91 -12.10 -9.80
CA GLN A 813 -15.68 -13.18 -10.76
C GLN A 813 -14.76 -14.29 -10.21
N LEU A 814 -13.71 -13.92 -9.48
CA LEU A 814 -12.76 -14.88 -8.90
C LEU A 814 -13.34 -15.71 -7.74
N LEU A 815 -14.37 -15.21 -7.04
CA LEU A 815 -14.90 -15.82 -5.82
C LEU A 815 -16.29 -16.45 -5.98
N ASP A 816 -17.10 -15.99 -6.94
CA ASP A 816 -18.51 -16.38 -7.08
C ASP A 816 -18.70 -17.90 -7.31
N SER A 817 -17.72 -18.60 -7.91
CA SER A 817 -17.85 -20.02 -8.25
C SER A 817 -17.64 -20.99 -7.09
N TRP A 818 -16.94 -20.58 -6.02
CA TRP A 818 -16.50 -21.51 -4.96
C TRP A 818 -16.61 -20.95 -3.53
N CYS A 819 -16.54 -19.63 -3.33
CA CYS A 819 -16.51 -19.04 -1.99
C CYS A 819 -17.93 -18.85 -1.41
N GLN A 820 -18.20 -19.46 -0.26
CA GLN A 820 -19.50 -19.39 0.42
C GLN A 820 -19.65 -18.20 1.39
N TYR A 821 -18.56 -17.49 1.69
CA TYR A 821 -18.58 -16.34 2.61
C TYR A 821 -19.02 -15.08 1.88
N ASN A 822 -19.79 -14.19 2.51
CA ASN A 822 -20.17 -12.88 1.97
C ASN A 822 -20.83 -12.90 0.57
N VAL A 823 -21.59 -13.95 0.24
CA VAL A 823 -22.22 -14.14 -1.08
C VAL A 823 -23.13 -12.95 -1.43
N TYR A 824 -23.94 -12.50 -0.48
CA TYR A 824 -24.91 -11.43 -0.71
C TYR A 824 -24.23 -10.07 -0.80
N SER A 825 -23.18 -9.83 -0.01
CA SER A 825 -22.35 -8.63 -0.10
C SER A 825 -21.61 -8.55 -1.44
N ARG A 826 -21.17 -9.69 -2.01
CA ARG A 826 -20.59 -9.73 -3.36
C ARG A 826 -21.62 -9.40 -4.43
N GLN A 827 -22.82 -9.98 -4.37
CA GLN A 827 -23.92 -9.65 -5.28
C GLN A 827 -24.28 -8.16 -5.21
N PHE A 828 -24.34 -7.59 -3.99
CA PHE A 828 -24.56 -6.16 -3.79
C PHE A 828 -23.49 -5.31 -4.46
N LEU A 829 -22.20 -5.62 -4.29
CA LEU A 829 -21.12 -4.88 -4.94
C LEU A 829 -21.17 -5.00 -6.47
N LYS A 830 -21.48 -6.18 -6.99
CA LYS A 830 -21.64 -6.42 -8.43
C LYS A 830 -22.80 -5.59 -8.99
N GLY A 831 -23.94 -5.60 -8.31
CA GLY A 831 -25.10 -4.76 -8.62
C GLY A 831 -24.77 -3.26 -8.55
N PHE A 832 -24.01 -2.84 -7.53
CA PHE A 832 -23.53 -1.47 -7.41
C PHE A 832 -22.63 -1.05 -8.57
N VAL A 833 -21.71 -1.90 -9.02
CA VAL A 833 -20.89 -1.60 -10.20
C VAL A 833 -21.75 -1.49 -11.46
N TYR A 834 -22.73 -2.38 -11.65
CA TYR A 834 -23.65 -2.28 -12.80
C TYR A 834 -24.54 -1.03 -12.74
N LEU A 835 -24.88 -0.54 -11.55
CA LEU A 835 -25.57 0.74 -11.37
C LEU A 835 -24.72 1.90 -11.90
N VAL A 836 -23.42 1.91 -11.54
CA VAL A 836 -22.45 2.91 -12.03
C VAL A 836 -22.29 2.82 -13.55
N LEU A 837 -22.31 1.61 -14.12
CA LEU A 837 -22.22 1.37 -15.56
C LEU A 837 -23.51 1.68 -16.33
N GLY A 838 -24.65 1.79 -15.63
CA GLY A 838 -25.97 2.06 -16.21
C GLY A 838 -26.72 0.85 -16.77
N GLU A 839 -26.39 -0.36 -16.33
CA GLU A 839 -27.12 -1.56 -16.71
C GLU A 839 -28.26 -1.83 -15.72
N THR A 840 -29.46 -1.29 -16.01
CA THR A 840 -30.62 -1.31 -15.10
C THR A 840 -31.08 -2.72 -14.72
N ASN A 841 -31.33 -3.59 -15.70
CA ASN A 841 -31.90 -4.93 -15.45
C ASN A 841 -31.01 -5.81 -14.56
N LYS A 842 -29.70 -5.87 -14.87
CA LYS A 842 -28.75 -6.69 -14.08
C LYS A 842 -28.58 -6.15 -12.66
N THR A 843 -28.58 -4.82 -12.53
CA THR A 843 -28.49 -4.14 -11.23
C THR A 843 -29.62 -4.59 -10.31
N ILE A 844 -30.84 -4.66 -10.83
CA ILE A 844 -32.03 -5.00 -10.06
C ILE A 844 -32.04 -6.47 -9.66
N GLU A 845 -31.77 -7.38 -10.60
CA GLU A 845 -31.68 -8.82 -10.29
C GLU A 845 -30.68 -9.06 -9.16
N LEU A 846 -29.49 -8.47 -9.25
CA LEU A 846 -28.44 -8.62 -8.24
C LEU A 846 -28.80 -7.98 -6.89
N PHE A 847 -29.50 -6.84 -6.89
CA PHE A 847 -29.96 -6.20 -5.64
C PHE A 847 -31.09 -6.96 -4.94
N GLN A 848 -31.93 -7.67 -5.70
CA GLN A 848 -32.93 -8.58 -5.15
C GLN A 848 -32.25 -9.78 -4.49
N GLU A 849 -31.28 -10.39 -5.17
CA GLU A 849 -30.51 -11.50 -4.60
C GLU A 849 -29.77 -11.08 -3.33
N SER A 850 -29.15 -9.90 -3.30
CA SER A 850 -28.43 -9.43 -2.11
C SER A 850 -29.35 -9.08 -0.92
N SER A 851 -30.65 -8.87 -1.14
CA SER A 851 -31.60 -8.58 -0.05
C SER A 851 -31.75 -9.75 0.94
N PHE A 852 -31.48 -10.99 0.52
CA PHE A 852 -31.50 -12.18 1.39
C PHE A 852 -30.36 -12.22 2.42
N GLY A 853 -29.34 -11.36 2.25
CA GLY A 853 -28.21 -11.22 3.17
C GLY A 853 -28.44 -10.26 4.34
N ILE A 854 -29.57 -9.52 4.33
CA ILE A 854 -29.90 -8.55 5.37
C ILE A 854 -30.07 -9.29 6.72
N GLY A 855 -29.31 -8.86 7.73
CA GLY A 855 -29.26 -9.49 9.07
C GLY A 855 -28.19 -10.59 9.21
N LYS A 856 -27.83 -11.26 8.12
CA LYS A 856 -26.83 -12.35 8.10
C LYS A 856 -25.40 -11.82 8.02
N GLU A 857 -25.11 -10.93 7.08
CA GLU A 857 -23.74 -10.46 6.80
C GLU A 857 -23.45 -9.08 7.42
N HIS A 858 -22.20 -8.86 7.83
CA HIS A 858 -21.78 -7.67 8.59
C HIS A 858 -21.93 -6.36 7.80
N LEU A 859 -21.72 -6.37 6.47
CA LEU A 859 -21.86 -5.19 5.62
C LEU A 859 -23.26 -4.58 5.71
N PHE A 860 -24.31 -5.40 5.68
CA PHE A 860 -25.69 -4.93 5.74
C PHE A 860 -26.10 -4.41 7.12
N ARG A 861 -25.41 -4.82 8.21
CA ARG A 861 -25.62 -4.24 9.55
C ARG A 861 -25.09 -2.81 9.66
N ARG A 862 -24.01 -2.50 8.92
CA ARG A 862 -23.40 -1.15 8.87
C ARG A 862 -24.09 -0.22 7.87
N LEU A 863 -24.45 -0.70 6.68
CA LEU A 863 -25.58 -0.12 5.95
C LEU A 863 -26.82 -0.24 6.89
N ILE A 864 -28.01 0.30 6.69
CA ILE A 864 -29.15 0.06 7.63
C ILE A 864 -29.01 0.55 9.11
N ASN A 865 -27.81 0.65 9.72
CA ASN A 865 -27.56 1.06 11.11
C ASN A 865 -28.31 0.21 12.16
N ALA A 866 -28.25 -1.13 12.05
CA ALA A 866 -28.89 -2.02 13.01
C ALA A 866 -28.13 -2.05 14.36
N PRO A 867 -28.80 -2.00 15.52
CA PRO A 867 -28.15 -2.07 16.83
C PRO A 867 -27.47 -3.44 17.05
N VAL A 868 -26.28 -3.42 17.67
CA VAL A 868 -25.56 -4.64 18.07
C VAL A 868 -26.16 -5.14 19.38
N ASN A 869 -27.13 -6.04 19.32
CA ASN A 869 -27.63 -6.73 20.51
C ASN A 869 -26.86 -8.05 20.71
N GLU A 870 -26.03 -8.12 21.75
CA GLU A 870 -25.16 -9.26 22.10
C GLU A 870 -25.90 -10.57 22.50
N HIS A 871 -27.24 -10.60 22.48
CA HIS A 871 -28.04 -11.70 23.06
C HIS A 871 -29.16 -12.26 22.17
N GLU A 872 -29.22 -11.92 20.89
CA GLU A 872 -30.18 -12.57 19.99
C GLU A 872 -29.61 -13.91 19.51
N THR A 873 -30.15 -14.98 20.08
CA THR A 873 -29.99 -16.36 19.61
C THR A 873 -30.26 -16.44 18.11
N GLU A 874 -29.53 -17.32 17.41
CA GLU A 874 -29.52 -17.63 15.97
C GLU A 874 -30.89 -17.94 15.30
N ASN A 875 -32.03 -17.65 15.95
CA ASN A 875 -33.39 -18.09 15.59
C ASN A 875 -34.42 -16.96 15.37
N GLU A 876 -34.05 -15.81 14.83
CA GLU A 876 -35.04 -14.89 14.23
C GLU A 876 -34.78 -14.71 12.73
N GLU A 877 -35.23 -15.70 11.96
CA GLU A 877 -35.30 -15.70 10.48
C GLU A 877 -36.31 -14.69 9.90
N LEU A 878 -36.95 -13.87 10.75
CA LEU A 878 -37.94 -12.87 10.34
C LEU A 878 -37.24 -11.55 9.99
N LEU A 879 -37.03 -11.36 8.70
CA LEU A 879 -36.57 -10.12 8.09
C LEU A 879 -37.40 -8.93 8.61
N ASN A 880 -36.81 -8.07 9.44
CA ASN A 880 -37.48 -6.88 9.95
C ASN A 880 -37.87 -5.96 8.76
N PRO A 881 -39.16 -5.64 8.55
CA PRO A 881 -39.62 -4.80 7.44
C PRO A 881 -38.93 -3.43 7.38
N VAL A 882 -38.56 -2.88 8.55
CA VAL A 882 -37.85 -1.60 8.66
C VAL A 882 -36.45 -1.68 8.04
N TYR A 883 -35.73 -2.79 8.25
CA TYR A 883 -34.40 -2.99 7.67
C TYR A 883 -34.47 -3.14 6.16
N LEU A 884 -35.50 -3.82 5.66
CA LEU A 884 -35.74 -3.97 4.23
C LEU A 884 -36.09 -2.63 3.56
N PHE A 885 -36.95 -1.82 4.19
CA PHE A 885 -37.25 -0.47 3.74
C PHE A 885 -35.98 0.41 3.67
N ASN A 886 -35.18 0.41 4.74
CA ASN A 886 -33.93 1.18 4.82
C ASN A 886 -32.94 0.76 3.74
N TYR A 887 -32.86 -0.54 3.43
CA TYR A 887 -32.05 -1.07 2.35
C TYR A 887 -32.47 -0.51 0.98
N TYR A 888 -33.74 -0.65 0.61
CA TYR A 888 -34.24 -0.12 -0.68
C TYR A 888 -34.15 1.41 -0.76
N ASN A 889 -34.39 2.13 0.35
CA ASN A 889 -34.23 3.57 0.39
C ASN A 889 -32.77 3.99 0.13
N LYS A 890 -31.79 3.28 0.68
CA LYS A 890 -30.37 3.50 0.37
C LYS A 890 -30.07 3.22 -1.11
N LEU A 891 -30.56 2.12 -1.68
CA LEU A 891 -30.39 1.82 -3.11
C LEU A 891 -30.97 2.91 -4.02
N ILE A 892 -32.15 3.42 -3.66
CA ILE A 892 -32.81 4.53 -4.36
C ILE A 892 -31.95 5.79 -4.31
N GLN A 893 -31.36 6.12 -3.15
CA GLN A 893 -30.46 7.27 -3.02
C GLN A 893 -29.22 7.12 -3.90
N LEU A 894 -28.64 5.92 -3.98
CA LEU A 894 -27.51 5.62 -4.87
C LEU A 894 -27.90 5.77 -6.34
N ALA A 895 -29.06 5.24 -6.75
CA ALA A 895 -29.54 5.36 -8.13
C ALA A 895 -29.87 6.81 -8.54
N LYS A 896 -30.34 7.64 -7.59
CA LYS A 896 -30.55 9.08 -7.81
C LYS A 896 -29.24 9.83 -8.07
N ILE A 897 -28.15 9.48 -7.39
CA ILE A 897 -26.82 10.10 -7.64
C ILE A 897 -26.38 9.88 -9.09
N HIS A 898 -26.63 8.70 -9.64
CA HIS A 898 -26.30 8.37 -11.03
C HIS A 898 -27.29 8.89 -12.08
N SER A 899 -28.31 9.67 -11.66
CA SER A 899 -29.33 10.24 -12.55
C SER A 899 -30.04 9.19 -13.42
N GLN A 900 -30.31 8.00 -12.87
CA GLN A 900 -30.99 6.90 -13.57
C GLN A 900 -32.42 6.70 -13.02
N PRO A 901 -33.41 7.45 -13.52
CA PRO A 901 -34.78 7.40 -13.00
C PRO A 901 -35.50 6.05 -13.27
N GLU A 902 -35.14 5.33 -14.32
CA GLU A 902 -35.71 3.99 -14.62
C GLU A 902 -35.38 2.98 -13.53
N THR A 903 -34.12 2.92 -13.10
CA THR A 903 -33.66 2.07 -12.00
C THR A 903 -34.35 2.45 -10.69
N VAL A 904 -34.52 3.76 -10.43
CA VAL A 904 -35.23 4.25 -9.24
C VAL A 904 -36.68 3.78 -9.22
N ILE A 905 -37.38 3.82 -10.37
CA ILE A 905 -38.77 3.37 -10.47
C ILE A 905 -38.88 1.88 -10.14
N GLN A 906 -38.03 1.06 -10.75
CA GLN A 906 -38.07 -0.38 -10.54
C GLN A 906 -37.71 -0.75 -9.09
N LEU A 907 -36.68 -0.14 -8.49
CA LEU A 907 -36.32 -0.36 -7.09
C LEU A 907 -37.41 0.09 -6.11
N ALA A 908 -38.04 1.25 -6.35
CA ALA A 908 -39.12 1.72 -5.50
C ALA A 908 -40.38 0.84 -5.62
N SER A 909 -40.69 0.34 -6.83
CA SER A 909 -41.79 -0.61 -7.02
C SER A 909 -41.55 -1.95 -6.30
N GLN A 910 -40.30 -2.45 -6.30
CA GLN A 910 -39.92 -3.65 -5.56
C GLN A 910 -39.96 -3.43 -4.06
N GLY A 911 -39.45 -2.29 -3.58
CA GLY A 911 -39.57 -1.90 -2.17
C GLY A 911 -41.02 -1.92 -1.69
N ILE A 912 -41.96 -1.41 -2.50
CA ILE A 912 -43.40 -1.46 -2.19
C ILE A 912 -43.94 -2.89 -2.14
N LEU A 913 -43.59 -3.74 -3.11
CA LEU A 913 -44.05 -5.14 -3.15
C LEU A 913 -43.59 -5.94 -1.93
N MET A 914 -42.45 -5.55 -1.34
CA MET A 914 -41.85 -6.24 -0.21
C MET A 914 -42.30 -5.68 1.16
N LEU A 915 -43.05 -4.57 1.18
CA LEU A 915 -43.66 -4.04 2.41
C LEU A 915 -44.93 -4.82 2.75
N ASP A 916 -45.10 -5.20 4.01
CA ASP A 916 -46.30 -5.86 4.51
C ASP A 916 -46.93 -5.04 5.65
N SER A 917 -48.21 -4.70 5.48
CA SER A 917 -48.98 -3.90 6.44
C SER A 917 -49.28 -4.66 7.74
N ALA A 918 -49.11 -5.99 7.76
CA ALA A 918 -49.29 -6.81 8.95
C ALA A 918 -48.08 -6.78 9.90
N THR A 919 -46.88 -6.49 9.38
CA THR A 919 -45.62 -6.61 10.13
C THR A 919 -44.94 -5.26 10.42
N ASP A 920 -45.25 -4.21 9.66
CA ASP A 920 -44.65 -2.88 9.81
C ASP A 920 -45.56 -1.90 10.58
N THR A 921 -45.08 -1.38 11.72
CA THR A 921 -45.80 -0.37 12.51
C THR A 921 -45.83 1.01 11.84
N ASN A 922 -44.88 1.29 10.94
CA ASN A 922 -44.74 2.57 10.23
C ASN A 922 -45.05 2.45 8.72
N TYR A 923 -45.83 1.42 8.34
CA TYR A 923 -46.15 1.10 6.95
C TYR A 923 -46.60 2.33 6.14
N ASP A 924 -47.51 3.14 6.68
CA ASP A 924 -48.06 4.32 5.98
C ASP A 924 -46.99 5.38 5.68
N GLU A 925 -46.00 5.57 6.56
CA GLU A 925 -44.90 6.53 6.34
C GLU A 925 -43.92 5.99 5.30
N HIS A 926 -43.54 4.72 5.40
CA HIS A 926 -42.62 4.05 4.47
C HIS A 926 -43.21 3.97 3.05
N TYR A 927 -44.47 3.54 2.94
CA TYR A 927 -45.20 3.45 1.69
C TYR A 927 -45.33 4.83 1.02
N SER A 928 -45.66 5.86 1.81
CA SER A 928 -45.78 7.23 1.32
C SER A 928 -44.44 7.80 0.80
N SER A 929 -43.32 7.49 1.47
CA SER A 929 -41.98 7.91 1.06
C SER A 929 -41.56 7.31 -0.30
N LEU A 930 -41.82 6.01 -0.50
CA LEU A 930 -41.54 5.34 -1.78
C LEU A 930 -42.43 5.87 -2.90
N LEU A 931 -43.71 6.13 -2.63
CA LEU A 931 -44.63 6.73 -3.60
C LEU A 931 -44.21 8.14 -4.04
N ILE A 932 -43.69 8.97 -3.12
CA ILE A 932 -43.12 10.27 -3.52
C ILE A 932 -41.93 10.08 -4.46
N THR A 933 -41.05 9.13 -4.15
CA THR A 933 -39.91 8.85 -5.01
C THR A 933 -40.36 8.41 -6.40
N LEU A 934 -41.34 7.50 -6.49
CA LEU A 934 -41.94 7.08 -7.75
C LEU A 934 -42.55 8.26 -8.51
N PHE A 935 -43.32 9.10 -7.81
CA PHE A 935 -43.93 10.29 -8.39
C PHE A 935 -42.89 11.21 -9.05
N ILE A 936 -41.81 11.53 -8.32
CA ILE A 936 -40.74 12.40 -8.82
C ILE A 936 -40.06 11.75 -10.03
N SER A 937 -39.70 10.47 -9.96
CA SER A 937 -38.99 9.77 -11.03
C SER A 937 -39.86 9.56 -12.29
N HIS A 938 -41.16 9.27 -12.15
CA HIS A 938 -42.08 9.23 -13.29
C HIS A 938 -42.24 10.60 -13.95
N LEU A 939 -42.25 11.67 -13.15
CA LEU A 939 -42.31 13.04 -13.64
C LEU A 939 -41.01 13.44 -14.37
N GLU A 940 -39.84 12.97 -13.92
CA GLU A 940 -38.56 13.11 -14.64
C GLU A 940 -38.57 12.37 -15.99
N MET A 941 -39.11 11.14 -16.03
CA MET A 941 -39.24 10.31 -17.23
C MET A 941 -40.38 10.72 -18.18
N ASP A 942 -41.15 11.76 -17.82
CA ASP A 942 -42.28 12.27 -18.61
C ASP A 942 -43.48 11.29 -18.72
N ASN A 943 -43.55 10.30 -17.82
CA ASN A 943 -44.66 9.35 -17.67
C ASN A 943 -45.77 9.96 -16.79
N ILE A 944 -46.59 10.82 -17.39
CA ILE A 944 -47.51 11.70 -16.66
C ILE A 944 -48.70 10.93 -16.08
N SER A 945 -49.18 9.89 -16.77
CA SER A 945 -50.29 9.06 -16.28
C SER A 945 -49.91 8.33 -14.99
N ASP A 946 -48.73 7.70 -14.96
CA ASP A 946 -48.24 6.95 -13.80
C ASP A 946 -47.89 7.88 -12.62
N ALA A 947 -47.32 9.06 -12.90
CA ALA A 947 -47.10 10.10 -11.88
C ALA A 947 -48.43 10.54 -11.24
N TYR A 948 -49.49 10.71 -12.03
CA TYR A 948 -50.80 11.06 -11.49
C TYR A 948 -51.39 9.93 -10.62
N GLN A 949 -51.26 8.67 -11.05
CA GLN A 949 -51.74 7.52 -10.25
C GLN A 949 -51.01 7.41 -8.91
N THR A 950 -49.67 7.52 -8.91
CA THR A 950 -48.86 7.45 -7.68
C THR A 950 -49.18 8.59 -6.70
N MET A 951 -49.50 9.79 -7.19
CA MET A 951 -49.95 10.90 -6.36
C MET A 951 -51.29 10.63 -5.67
N ILE A 952 -52.26 10.01 -6.36
CA ILE A 952 -53.59 9.74 -5.78
C ILE A 952 -53.52 8.62 -4.75
N LEU A 953 -52.71 7.58 -5.02
CA LEU A 953 -52.52 6.42 -4.15
C LEU A 953 -51.79 6.74 -2.83
N ASN A 954 -51.20 7.94 -2.71
CA ASN A 954 -50.45 8.33 -1.53
C ASN A 954 -51.39 8.55 -0.31
N PRO A 955 -51.17 7.84 0.82
CA PRO A 955 -52.03 7.94 2.00
C PRO A 955 -51.90 9.27 2.76
N ASN A 956 -50.77 10.00 2.61
CA ASN A 956 -50.49 11.23 3.35
C ASN A 956 -51.02 12.48 2.62
N GLU A 957 -52.01 13.14 3.23
CA GLU A 957 -52.66 14.33 2.66
C GLU A 957 -51.69 15.50 2.41
N SER A 958 -50.75 15.75 3.31
CA SER A 958 -49.79 16.86 3.19
C SER A 958 -48.85 16.66 2.00
N GLN A 959 -48.38 15.42 1.81
CA GLN A 959 -47.48 15.06 0.74
C GLN A 959 -48.18 15.06 -0.63
N ARG A 960 -49.47 14.64 -0.68
CA ARG A 960 -50.30 14.77 -1.88
C ARG A 960 -50.41 16.21 -2.38
N LYS A 961 -50.63 17.19 -1.48
CA LYS A 961 -50.71 18.62 -1.86
C LYS A 961 -49.37 19.14 -2.39
N ASN A 962 -48.26 18.71 -1.81
CA ASN A 962 -46.92 19.06 -2.28
C ASN A 962 -46.63 18.45 -3.66
N CYS A 963 -46.93 17.17 -3.86
CA CYS A 963 -46.80 16.49 -5.16
C CYS A 963 -47.66 17.18 -6.23
N LEU A 964 -48.91 17.51 -5.91
CA LEU A 964 -49.81 18.24 -6.81
C LEU A 964 -49.23 19.59 -7.24
N ARG A 965 -48.64 20.34 -6.29
CA ARG A 965 -48.01 21.64 -6.59
C ARG A 965 -46.85 21.50 -7.57
N GLN A 966 -46.04 20.46 -7.42
CA GLN A 966 -44.91 20.14 -8.31
C GLN A 966 -45.42 19.64 -9.67
N PHE A 967 -46.41 18.75 -9.70
CA PHE A 967 -47.06 18.23 -10.91
C PHE A 967 -47.58 19.38 -11.80
N ILE A 968 -48.32 20.32 -11.21
CA ILE A 968 -48.84 21.50 -11.93
C ILE A 968 -47.71 22.38 -12.46
N LEU A 969 -46.61 22.57 -11.70
CA LEU A 969 -45.47 23.37 -12.17
C LEU A 969 -44.86 22.75 -13.40
N THR A 970 -44.50 21.47 -13.31
CA THR A 970 -43.75 20.79 -14.35
C THR A 970 -44.56 20.68 -15.64
N LEU A 971 -45.86 20.38 -15.56
CA LEU A 971 -46.72 20.33 -16.74
C LEU A 971 -46.92 21.71 -17.38
N CYS A 972 -47.04 22.76 -16.57
CA CYS A 972 -47.12 24.14 -17.07
C CYS A 972 -45.82 24.60 -17.74
N GLU A 973 -44.66 24.22 -17.19
CA GLU A 973 -43.33 24.51 -17.76
C GLU A 973 -43.12 23.75 -19.08
N ARG A 974 -43.54 22.48 -19.14
CA ARG A 974 -43.47 21.62 -20.33
C ARG A 974 -44.57 21.88 -21.36
N LYS A 975 -45.51 22.80 -21.08
CA LYS A 975 -46.64 23.18 -21.94
C LYS A 975 -47.64 22.05 -22.26
N LYS A 976 -47.76 21.03 -21.40
CA LYS A 976 -48.70 19.90 -21.56
C LYS A 976 -50.05 20.21 -20.92
N TYR A 977 -50.74 21.20 -21.48
CA TYR A 977 -51.97 21.74 -20.90
C TYR A 977 -53.20 20.83 -21.08
N GLU A 978 -53.30 20.15 -22.23
CA GLU A 978 -54.43 19.26 -22.53
C GLU A 978 -54.46 18.06 -21.58
N GLU A 979 -53.29 17.46 -21.30
CA GLU A 979 -53.16 16.37 -20.34
C GLU A 979 -53.52 16.82 -18.92
N LEU A 980 -53.02 17.98 -18.47
CA LEU A 980 -53.32 18.54 -17.14
C LEU A 980 -54.84 18.72 -16.90
N ILE A 981 -55.58 19.13 -17.94
CA ILE A 981 -57.02 19.37 -17.87
C ILE A 981 -57.83 18.06 -17.97
N SER A 982 -57.27 17.03 -18.60
CA SER A 982 -57.92 15.73 -18.78
C SER A 982 -57.98 14.88 -17.49
N PHE A 983 -57.07 15.12 -16.54
CA PHE A 983 -57.02 14.39 -15.27
C PHE A 983 -58.11 14.86 -14.29
N SER A 984 -58.64 13.93 -13.47
CA SER A 984 -59.69 14.19 -12.48
C SER A 984 -59.12 14.21 -11.06
N PHE A 985 -58.94 15.38 -10.44
CA PHE A 985 -58.19 15.45 -9.18
C PHE A 985 -59.00 15.03 -7.94
N ASN A 986 -60.29 14.69 -8.09
CA ASN A 986 -61.17 14.20 -7.01
C ASN A 986 -61.05 15.07 -5.74
N ASP A 987 -60.61 14.48 -4.62
CA ASP A 987 -60.46 15.18 -3.33
C ASP A 987 -59.45 16.35 -3.35
N LEU A 988 -58.59 16.42 -4.38
CA LEU A 988 -57.60 17.48 -4.58
C LEU A 988 -58.09 18.61 -5.49
N ASP A 989 -59.34 18.59 -5.94
CA ASP A 989 -59.89 19.61 -6.85
C ASP A 989 -59.83 21.03 -6.27
N GLU A 990 -60.12 21.18 -4.97
CA GLU A 990 -60.05 22.49 -4.30
C GLU A 990 -58.61 22.99 -4.22
N ASP A 991 -57.66 22.11 -3.90
CA ASP A 991 -56.25 22.43 -3.81
C ASP A 991 -55.65 22.76 -5.19
N PHE A 992 -56.03 22.04 -6.24
CA PHE A 992 -55.65 22.32 -7.63
C PHE A 992 -56.08 23.73 -8.04
N VAL A 993 -57.34 24.07 -7.79
CA VAL A 993 -57.91 25.40 -8.07
C VAL A 993 -57.18 26.47 -7.27
N ASN A 994 -56.96 26.27 -5.97
CA ASN A 994 -56.27 27.24 -5.10
C ASN A 994 -54.81 27.49 -5.54
N ILE A 995 -54.07 26.44 -5.94
CA ILE A 995 -52.69 26.55 -6.43
C ILE A 995 -52.65 27.34 -7.75
N LEU A 996 -53.53 27.03 -8.70
CA LEU A 996 -53.57 27.76 -9.97
C LEU A 996 -54.09 29.19 -9.80
N GLU A 997 -55.07 29.44 -8.94
CA GLU A 997 -55.59 30.78 -8.67
C GLU A 997 -54.53 31.68 -8.03
N SER A 998 -53.82 31.17 -7.02
CA SER A 998 -52.74 31.91 -6.37
C SER A 998 -51.61 32.25 -7.36
N ARG A 999 -51.24 31.31 -8.24
CA ARG A 999 -50.25 31.56 -9.30
C ARG A 999 -50.76 32.50 -10.38
N ALA A 1000 -52.01 32.35 -10.80
CA ALA A 1000 -52.64 33.24 -11.77
C ALA A 1000 -52.58 34.68 -11.25
N ARG A 1001 -52.99 34.90 -9.99
CA ARG A 1001 -52.95 36.21 -9.30
C ARG A 1001 -51.54 36.76 -9.06
N ALA A 1002 -50.54 35.89 -8.88
CA ALA A 1002 -49.14 36.30 -8.68
C ALA A 1002 -48.33 36.46 -9.99
N CYS A 1003 -48.83 35.96 -11.12
CA CYS A 1003 -48.15 36.00 -12.41
C CYS A 1003 -48.05 37.45 -12.92
N ASP A 1004 -46.87 37.84 -13.41
CA ASP A 1004 -46.67 39.14 -14.07
C ASP A 1004 -47.25 39.10 -15.48
N LEU A 1005 -48.23 39.98 -15.75
CA LEU A 1005 -48.93 40.04 -17.02
C LEU A 1005 -48.13 40.80 -18.11
N LEU A 1006 -47.13 41.61 -17.72
CA LEU A 1006 -46.29 42.41 -18.63
C LEU A 1006 -45.22 41.57 -19.35
N SER A 1007 -44.81 40.46 -18.76
CA SER A 1007 -43.74 39.57 -19.27
C SER A 1007 -44.23 38.58 -20.35
N THR A 1008 -45.48 38.67 -20.81
CA THR A 1008 -46.07 37.67 -21.71
C THR A 1008 -45.56 37.80 -23.14
N ALA A 1009 -44.50 37.06 -23.47
CA ALA A 1009 -44.15 36.73 -24.86
C ALA A 1009 -45.38 36.14 -25.57
N LYS A 1010 -45.57 36.48 -26.87
CA LYS A 1010 -46.80 36.23 -27.65
C LYS A 1010 -47.35 34.80 -27.63
N ASP A 1011 -46.55 33.80 -27.25
CA ASP A 1011 -46.90 32.37 -27.29
C ASP A 1011 -47.02 31.65 -25.93
N ARG A 1012 -47.22 32.37 -24.81
CA ARG A 1012 -47.44 31.75 -23.48
C ARG A 1012 -48.92 31.77 -23.08
N VAL A 1013 -49.50 30.57 -22.89
CA VAL A 1013 -50.81 30.39 -22.26
C VAL A 1013 -50.73 30.83 -20.80
N THR A 1014 -51.69 31.63 -20.36
CA THR A 1014 -51.75 32.13 -18.98
C THR A 1014 -52.43 31.13 -18.05
N HIS A 1015 -52.06 31.11 -16.77
CA HIS A 1015 -52.71 30.27 -15.77
C HIS A 1015 -54.23 30.52 -15.67
N TYR A 1016 -54.69 31.74 -15.99
CA TYR A 1016 -56.12 32.08 -16.09
C TYR A 1016 -56.82 31.36 -17.26
N GLU A 1017 -56.14 31.19 -18.40
CA GLU A 1017 -56.67 30.44 -19.56
C GLU A 1017 -56.78 28.93 -19.25
N ILE A 1018 -55.81 28.38 -18.52
CA ILE A 1018 -55.83 26.97 -18.05
C ILE A 1018 -56.99 26.75 -17.08
N LEU A 1019 -57.13 27.62 -16.07
CA LEU A 1019 -58.24 27.58 -15.11
C LEU A 1019 -59.60 27.68 -15.83
N HIS A 1020 -59.73 28.59 -16.78
CA HIS A 1020 -60.95 28.73 -17.56
C HIS A 1020 -61.28 27.44 -18.33
N ALA A 1021 -60.31 26.86 -19.02
CA ALA A 1021 -60.49 25.61 -19.75
C ALA A 1021 -60.88 24.44 -18.82
N TYR A 1022 -60.28 24.36 -17.63
CA TYR A 1022 -60.62 23.37 -16.60
C TYR A 1022 -62.07 23.46 -16.11
N PHE A 1023 -62.56 24.68 -15.82
CA PHE A 1023 -63.95 24.82 -15.39
C PHE A 1023 -64.96 24.58 -16.50
N VAL A 1024 -64.58 24.82 -17.76
CA VAL A 1024 -65.41 24.48 -18.92
C VAL A 1024 -65.47 22.96 -19.13
N SER A 1025 -64.34 22.24 -19.02
CA SER A 1025 -64.33 20.77 -19.14
C SER A 1025 -65.13 20.10 -18.02
N ASN A 1026 -65.13 20.67 -16.81
CA ASN A 1026 -65.91 20.17 -15.67
C ASN A 1026 -67.37 20.68 -15.62
N ASN A 1027 -67.91 21.24 -16.71
CA ASN A 1027 -69.27 21.80 -16.82
C ASN A 1027 -69.62 22.90 -15.78
N ASN A 1028 -68.62 23.53 -15.15
CA ASN A 1028 -68.81 24.59 -14.16
C ASN A 1028 -68.71 25.97 -14.81
N PHE A 1029 -69.69 26.30 -15.65
CA PHE A 1029 -69.71 27.54 -16.43
C PHE A 1029 -69.74 28.82 -15.59
N ARG A 1030 -70.24 28.73 -14.35
CA ARG A 1030 -70.31 29.89 -13.44
C ARG A 1030 -68.92 30.29 -12.91
N LYS A 1031 -68.12 29.33 -12.45
CA LYS A 1031 -66.74 29.58 -12.02
C LYS A 1031 -65.86 29.94 -13.23
N ALA A 1032 -66.07 29.31 -14.38
CA ALA A 1032 -65.40 29.68 -15.64
C ALA A 1032 -65.62 31.16 -15.99
N ALA A 1033 -66.88 31.63 -15.94
CA ALA A 1033 -67.20 33.03 -16.18
C ALA A 1033 -66.53 33.98 -15.18
N ALA A 1034 -66.46 33.60 -13.91
CA ALA A 1034 -65.84 34.42 -12.87
C ALA A 1034 -64.34 34.63 -13.10
N ILE A 1035 -63.63 33.58 -13.53
CA ILE A 1035 -62.19 33.64 -13.78
C ILE A 1035 -61.86 34.38 -15.07
N ALA A 1036 -62.64 34.16 -16.14
CA ALA A 1036 -62.50 34.94 -17.37
C ALA A 1036 -62.76 36.45 -17.13
N TYR A 1037 -63.72 36.77 -16.27
CA TYR A 1037 -63.99 38.14 -15.85
C TYR A 1037 -62.86 38.75 -15.01
N GLU A 1038 -62.34 38.01 -14.02
CA GLU A 1038 -61.20 38.44 -13.20
C GLU A 1038 -59.97 38.72 -14.07
N TYR A 1039 -59.68 37.85 -15.04
CA TYR A 1039 -58.56 37.99 -15.96
C TYR A 1039 -58.70 39.22 -16.86
N ALA A 1040 -59.87 39.42 -17.49
CA ALA A 1040 -60.14 40.59 -18.32
C ALA A 1040 -59.96 41.89 -17.53
N ARG A 1041 -60.46 41.92 -16.29
CA ARG A 1041 -60.36 43.10 -15.46
C ARG A 1041 -58.92 43.36 -15.01
N ARG A 1042 -58.16 42.34 -14.67
CA ARG A 1042 -56.76 42.50 -14.30
C ARG A 1042 -55.90 43.00 -15.46
N LEU A 1043 -56.14 42.49 -16.68
CA LEU A 1043 -55.57 43.03 -17.92
C LEU A 1043 -55.90 44.51 -18.13
N SER A 1044 -57.09 44.97 -17.73
CA SER A 1044 -57.49 46.38 -17.87
C SER A 1044 -56.72 47.35 -16.98
N HIS A 1045 -56.20 46.88 -15.84
CA HIS A 1045 -55.47 47.69 -14.87
C HIS A 1045 -53.95 47.57 -14.97
N GLU A 1046 -53.43 46.37 -15.25
CA GLU A 1046 -51.99 46.10 -15.18
C GLU A 1046 -51.25 46.24 -16.52
N VAL A 1047 -51.93 46.10 -17.67
CA VAL A 1047 -51.30 46.11 -19.00
C VAL A 1047 -51.98 47.12 -19.92
N PRO A 1048 -51.40 48.33 -20.13
CA PRO A 1048 -51.90 49.26 -21.12
C PRO A 1048 -51.49 48.83 -22.54
N GLY A 1049 -52.40 48.90 -23.51
CA GLY A 1049 -52.07 48.66 -24.92
C GLY A 1049 -53.21 48.08 -25.76
N PHE A 1050 -53.02 48.08 -27.08
CA PHE A 1050 -54.00 47.54 -28.03
C PHE A 1050 -54.21 46.02 -27.86
N GLU A 1051 -53.11 45.25 -27.71
CA GLU A 1051 -53.17 43.80 -27.56
C GLU A 1051 -53.88 43.36 -26.26
N SER A 1052 -53.73 44.12 -25.16
CA SER A 1052 -54.43 43.83 -23.91
C SER A 1052 -55.92 44.14 -24.02
N LEU A 1053 -56.31 45.24 -24.68
CA LEU A 1053 -57.71 45.57 -24.95
C LEU A 1053 -58.39 44.53 -25.85
N ALA A 1054 -57.67 44.00 -26.85
CA ALA A 1054 -58.16 42.90 -27.68
C ALA A 1054 -58.43 41.61 -26.88
N LYS A 1055 -57.51 41.25 -25.99
CA LYS A 1055 -57.71 40.11 -25.07
C LYS A 1055 -58.86 40.38 -24.10
N GLN A 1056 -59.00 41.59 -23.56
CA GLN A 1056 -60.11 41.96 -22.66
C GLN A 1056 -61.47 41.73 -23.32
N VAL A 1057 -61.67 42.24 -24.55
CA VAL A 1057 -62.93 42.05 -25.30
C VAL A 1057 -63.22 40.56 -25.51
N LYS A 1058 -62.20 39.77 -25.84
CA LYS A 1058 -62.31 38.31 -25.98
C LYS A 1058 -62.75 37.63 -24.68
N PHE A 1059 -62.10 37.91 -23.54
CA PHE A 1059 -62.44 37.28 -22.26
C PHE A 1059 -63.78 37.76 -21.67
N TYR A 1060 -64.18 39.01 -21.90
CA TYR A 1060 -65.53 39.47 -21.57
C TYR A 1060 -66.61 38.76 -22.39
N ALA A 1061 -66.37 38.53 -23.69
CA ALA A 1061 -67.28 37.74 -24.52
C ALA A 1061 -67.39 36.29 -24.03
N ILE A 1062 -66.25 35.67 -23.68
CA ILE A 1062 -66.19 34.31 -23.13
C ILE A 1062 -66.98 34.25 -21.81
N ALA A 1063 -66.75 35.18 -20.87
CA ALA A 1063 -67.47 35.23 -19.60
C ALA A 1063 -68.99 35.39 -19.79
N LEU A 1064 -69.42 36.24 -20.74
CA LEU A 1064 -70.83 36.43 -21.07
C LEU A 1064 -71.47 35.15 -21.64
N ASN A 1065 -70.75 34.46 -22.53
CA ASN A 1065 -71.22 33.21 -23.10
C ASN A 1065 -71.33 32.11 -22.03
N CYS A 1066 -70.34 32.01 -21.12
CA CYS A 1066 -70.40 31.08 -20.00
C CYS A 1066 -71.57 31.36 -19.05
N LEU A 1067 -71.89 32.62 -18.73
CA LEU A 1067 -73.03 32.94 -17.86
C LEU A 1067 -74.39 32.63 -18.50
N LYS A 1068 -74.51 32.78 -19.83
CA LYS A 1068 -75.72 32.40 -20.56
C LYS A 1068 -75.98 30.90 -20.59
N LEU A 1069 -74.95 30.08 -20.36
CA LEU A 1069 -75.07 28.62 -20.23
C LEU A 1069 -75.49 28.20 -18.80
N VAL A 1070 -75.46 29.12 -17.83
CA VAL A 1070 -75.92 28.89 -16.46
C VAL A 1070 -77.40 29.24 -16.35
N LYS A 1071 -78.17 28.46 -15.57
CA LYS A 1071 -79.59 28.77 -15.29
C LYS A 1071 -79.72 30.18 -14.71
N ASP A 1072 -80.70 30.95 -15.17
CA ASP A 1072 -80.90 32.38 -14.86
C ASP A 1072 -80.79 32.73 -13.36
N LYS A 1073 -81.25 31.84 -12.47
CA LYS A 1073 -81.19 32.00 -11.01
C LYS A 1073 -79.76 32.12 -10.44
N TYR A 1074 -78.75 31.62 -11.15
CA TYR A 1074 -77.37 31.54 -10.69
C TYR A 1074 -76.38 32.24 -11.63
N ALA A 1075 -76.87 33.00 -12.63
CA ALA A 1075 -76.08 33.65 -13.66
C ALA A 1075 -75.51 35.01 -13.20
N TRP A 1076 -74.66 34.99 -12.17
CA TRP A 1076 -73.99 36.17 -11.62
C TRP A 1076 -72.54 35.88 -11.21
N VAL A 1077 -71.70 36.92 -11.23
CA VAL A 1077 -70.28 36.88 -10.87
C VAL A 1077 -69.97 37.95 -9.81
N ILE A 1078 -69.03 37.66 -8.92
CA ILE A 1078 -68.55 38.64 -7.94
C ILE A 1078 -67.48 39.50 -8.59
N LYS A 1079 -67.61 40.82 -8.45
CA LYS A 1079 -66.61 41.78 -8.90
C LYS A 1079 -65.34 41.69 -8.04
N PRO A 1080 -64.19 41.26 -8.57
CA PRO A 1080 -62.98 41.06 -7.76
C PRO A 1080 -62.44 42.39 -7.20
N THR A 1081 -62.02 42.45 -5.94
CA THR A 1081 -61.37 43.67 -5.41
C THR A 1081 -59.88 43.66 -5.75
N LEU A 1082 -59.50 44.30 -6.86
CA LEU A 1082 -58.10 44.49 -7.23
C LEU A 1082 -57.47 45.49 -6.24
N LYS A 1083 -56.44 45.08 -5.51
CA LYS A 1083 -55.69 46.00 -4.63
C LYS A 1083 -55.04 47.07 -5.49
N VAL A 1084 -55.54 48.29 -5.42
CA VAL A 1084 -54.85 49.47 -5.94
C VAL A 1084 -53.61 49.65 -5.07
N ILE A 1085 -52.41 49.40 -5.62
CA ILE A 1085 -51.19 49.95 -5.02
C ILE A 1085 -51.32 51.46 -5.20
N PRO A 1086 -51.36 52.27 -4.13
CA PRO A 1086 -51.45 53.71 -4.27
C PRO A 1086 -50.26 54.18 -5.10
N SER A 1087 -50.55 54.84 -6.21
CA SER A 1087 -49.60 55.66 -6.95
C SER A 1087 -49.05 56.73 -5.98
N ILE A 1088 -47.90 56.43 -5.37
CA ILE A 1088 -47.13 57.42 -4.62
C ILE A 1088 -46.30 58.21 -5.64
N ALA A 1089 -46.60 59.50 -5.62
CA ALA A 1089 -45.96 60.65 -6.24
C ALA A 1089 -44.54 60.48 -6.82
N LEU A 1090 -44.39 61.05 -8.02
CA LEU A 1090 -43.12 61.54 -8.55
C LEU A 1090 -42.45 62.46 -7.53
N SER A 1091 -41.37 61.98 -6.92
CA SER A 1091 -40.28 62.84 -6.48
C SER A 1091 -38.96 62.20 -6.88
N THR A 1092 -38.25 62.90 -7.74
CA THR A 1092 -36.89 62.66 -8.21
C THR A 1092 -35.92 62.24 -7.10
N SER A 1093 -35.34 61.03 -7.21
CA SER A 1093 -33.91 60.83 -7.00
C SER A 1093 -33.47 59.50 -7.60
N GLU A 1094 -32.41 59.57 -8.38
CA GLU A 1094 -31.67 58.45 -8.94
C GLU A 1094 -31.05 57.62 -7.81
N LYS A 1095 -31.19 56.29 -7.87
CA LYS A 1095 -30.06 55.35 -8.00
C LYS A 1095 -30.54 53.90 -7.93
N ASN A 1096 -30.04 53.15 -8.90
CA ASN A 1096 -30.03 51.71 -9.04
C ASN A 1096 -30.01 50.94 -7.71
N THR A 1097 -30.93 49.99 -7.54
CA THR A 1097 -30.58 48.60 -7.24
C THR A 1097 -31.79 47.69 -7.47
N SER A 1098 -31.52 46.62 -8.21
CA SER A 1098 -32.37 45.48 -8.52
C SER A 1098 -32.95 44.82 -7.26
N ILE A 1099 -34.27 44.84 -7.11
CA ILE A 1099 -34.98 43.96 -6.18
C ILE A 1099 -35.10 42.59 -6.86
N ASN A 1100 -34.17 41.70 -6.51
CA ASN A 1100 -34.20 40.30 -6.91
C ASN A 1100 -35.28 39.53 -6.14
N LYS A 1101 -36.04 38.74 -6.89
CA LYS A 1101 -36.88 37.65 -6.39
C LYS A 1101 -35.99 36.48 -5.92
N ARG A 1102 -36.53 35.75 -4.94
CA ARG A 1102 -36.19 34.40 -4.44
C ARG A 1102 -35.10 34.33 -3.36
N THR A 1103 -35.54 33.93 -2.16
CA THR A 1103 -34.90 32.85 -1.42
C THR A 1103 -35.86 31.66 -1.39
N TYR A 1104 -35.27 30.49 -1.65
CA TYR A 1104 -35.86 29.17 -1.66
C TYR A 1104 -35.51 28.60 -0.30
N GLU A 1105 -36.47 28.43 0.60
CA GLU A 1105 -36.45 27.47 1.72
C GLU A 1105 -37.70 27.72 2.57
N GLY A 1106 -38.45 26.65 2.81
CA GLY A 1106 -39.50 26.63 3.80
C GLY A 1106 -38.87 26.49 5.17
N THR A 1107 -39.06 27.49 6.01
CA THR A 1107 -38.96 27.35 7.46
C THR A 1107 -40.22 27.94 8.07
N ASP A 1108 -41.01 27.07 8.70
CA ASP A 1108 -42.08 27.49 9.59
C ASP A 1108 -41.47 28.17 10.82
N ILE A 1109 -41.93 29.42 11.04
CA ILE A 1109 -42.28 30.07 12.31
C ILE A 1109 -41.19 30.20 13.38
N LEU A 1110 -40.81 31.44 13.70
CA LEU A 1110 -40.84 31.97 15.08
C LEU A 1110 -41.04 33.51 15.00
N ILE A 1111 -42.27 33.97 15.20
CA ILE A 1111 -42.52 35.34 15.66
C ILE A 1111 -43.10 35.17 17.05
N ASP A 1112 -42.28 35.56 18.03
CA ASP A 1112 -42.59 35.56 19.44
C ASP A 1112 -43.89 36.32 19.72
N ALA A 1113 -44.67 35.75 20.64
CA ALA A 1113 -45.71 36.46 21.34
C ALA A 1113 -45.05 37.43 22.31
N GLU A 1114 -45.33 38.73 22.15
CA GLU A 1114 -45.67 39.66 23.23
C GLU A 1114 -46.11 41.01 22.64
N ASP A 1115 -47.29 41.45 23.09
CA ASP A 1115 -47.81 42.82 23.20
C ASP A 1115 -47.69 43.77 21.99
N ASP A 1116 -48.84 44.13 21.37
CA ASP A 1116 -49.67 45.16 22.00
C ASP A 1116 -50.95 45.45 21.21
N THR A 1117 -52.01 45.62 21.98
CA THR A 1117 -53.36 45.96 21.53
C THR A 1117 -53.44 47.35 20.88
N SER A 1118 -53.88 47.44 19.63
CA SER A 1118 -54.85 48.45 19.12
C SER A 1118 -54.83 48.55 17.58
N LEU A 1119 -56.00 48.86 17.00
CA LEU A 1119 -56.29 49.11 15.57
C LEU A 1119 -56.81 47.93 14.74
N ASN A 1120 -57.77 47.20 15.31
CA ASN A 1120 -58.87 46.65 14.51
C ASN A 1120 -59.74 47.80 13.98
N SER A 1121 -59.61 48.17 12.70
CA SER A 1121 -60.71 48.79 11.96
C SER A 1121 -61.04 47.93 10.75
N ALA A 1122 -62.16 47.23 10.87
CA ALA A 1122 -62.74 46.40 9.85
C ALA A 1122 -63.12 47.26 8.63
N VAL A 1123 -62.29 47.25 7.59
CA VAL A 1123 -62.76 47.63 6.25
C VAL A 1123 -63.66 46.50 5.77
N LYS A 1124 -64.97 46.63 6.01
CA LYS A 1124 -66.00 45.82 5.34
C LYS A 1124 -65.80 45.97 3.83
N LYS A 1125 -65.17 44.97 3.20
CA LYS A 1125 -65.13 44.85 1.73
C LYS A 1125 -66.56 44.77 1.22
N SER A 1126 -67.05 45.79 0.53
CA SER A 1126 -68.33 45.74 -0.17
C SER A 1126 -68.21 44.75 -1.33
N ILE A 1127 -68.89 43.61 -1.22
CA ILE A 1127 -68.96 42.61 -2.29
C ILE A 1127 -69.99 43.11 -3.32
N GLU A 1128 -69.54 43.52 -4.50
CA GLU A 1128 -70.41 43.93 -5.62
C GLU A 1128 -70.67 42.71 -6.52
N VAL A 1129 -71.94 42.40 -6.76
CA VAL A 1129 -72.37 41.26 -7.60
C VAL A 1129 -72.83 41.81 -8.96
N LEU A 1130 -72.35 41.19 -10.03
CA LEU A 1130 -72.63 41.57 -11.41
C LEU A 1130 -73.50 40.51 -12.08
N ASP A 1131 -74.63 40.95 -12.64
CA ASP A 1131 -75.51 40.10 -13.45
C ASP A 1131 -75.12 40.16 -14.94
N VAL A 1132 -75.71 39.28 -15.76
CA VAL A 1132 -75.46 39.17 -17.21
C VAL A 1132 -75.57 40.52 -17.93
N ASN A 1133 -76.54 41.35 -17.55
CA ASN A 1133 -76.77 42.66 -18.15
C ASN A 1133 -75.64 43.66 -17.86
N ASP A 1134 -75.05 43.60 -16.67
CA ASP A 1134 -73.97 44.50 -16.27
C ASP A 1134 -72.66 44.10 -16.96
N LEU A 1135 -72.38 42.80 -17.06
CA LEU A 1135 -71.25 42.28 -17.84
C LEU A 1135 -71.38 42.62 -19.33
N GLN A 1136 -72.59 42.59 -19.88
CA GLN A 1136 -72.85 42.97 -21.27
C GLN A 1136 -72.54 44.45 -21.53
N ARG A 1137 -72.81 45.34 -20.56
CA ARG A 1137 -72.43 46.76 -20.67
C ARG A 1137 -70.91 46.94 -20.64
N GLU A 1138 -70.19 46.23 -19.76
CA GLU A 1138 -68.72 46.29 -19.70
C GLU A 1138 -68.08 45.75 -20.99
N TYR A 1139 -68.60 44.65 -21.54
CA TYR A 1139 -68.20 44.13 -22.84
C TYR A 1139 -68.42 45.14 -23.97
N GLN A 1140 -69.60 45.76 -24.04
CA GLN A 1140 -69.90 46.77 -25.07
C GLN A 1140 -68.97 47.98 -24.96
N LEU A 1141 -68.67 48.44 -23.75
CA LEU A 1141 -67.73 49.53 -23.51
C LEU A 1141 -66.32 49.19 -24.01
N ALA A 1142 -65.79 48.01 -23.65
CA ALA A 1142 -64.48 47.56 -24.10
C ALA A 1142 -64.42 47.37 -25.63
N ASN A 1143 -65.49 46.82 -26.23
CA ASN A 1143 -65.59 46.59 -27.67
C ASN A 1143 -65.69 47.90 -28.47
N VAL A 1144 -66.42 48.89 -27.96
CA VAL A 1144 -66.46 50.24 -28.55
C VAL A 1144 -65.09 50.90 -28.47
N ARG A 1145 -64.39 50.82 -27.32
CA ARG A 1145 -63.02 51.32 -27.17
C ARG A 1145 -62.06 50.67 -28.17
N LEU A 1146 -62.15 49.35 -28.36
CA LEU A 1146 -61.33 48.63 -29.33
C LEU A 1146 -61.63 49.05 -30.78
N LYS A 1147 -62.91 49.16 -31.16
CA LYS A 1147 -63.31 49.63 -32.50
C LYS A 1147 -62.91 51.08 -32.76
N LEU A 1148 -62.85 51.90 -31.72
CA LEU A 1148 -62.40 53.29 -31.81
C LEU A 1148 -60.89 53.35 -32.02
N LEU A 1149 -60.11 52.59 -31.25
CA LEU A 1149 -58.66 52.40 -31.44
C LEU A 1149 -58.30 51.72 -32.79
N GLN A 1150 -59.18 50.89 -33.37
CA GLN A 1150 -58.95 50.31 -34.71
C GLN A 1150 -59.23 51.31 -35.85
N LYS A 1151 -60.04 52.35 -35.60
CA LYS A 1151 -60.36 53.39 -36.58
C LYS A 1151 -59.41 54.58 -36.53
N ASP A 1152 -58.71 54.78 -35.41
CA ASP A 1152 -57.66 55.78 -35.20
C ASP A 1152 -56.53 55.11 -34.35
N PRO A 1153 -55.54 54.47 -35.00
CA PRO A 1153 -54.56 53.59 -34.35
C PRO A 1153 -53.59 54.26 -33.38
#